data_AF-A0A369J5R1-F1
#
_entry.id   AF-A0A369J5R1-F1
#
_cell.length_a   1.000
_cell.length_b   1.000
_cell.length_c   1.000
_cell.angle_alpha   90.00
_cell.angle_beta   90.00
_cell.angle_gamma   90.00
#
_symmetry.space_group_name_H-M   'P 1'
#
loop_
_entity.id
_entity.type
_entity.pdbx_description
1 polymer ?
#
loop_
_entity_poly.entity_id
_entity_poly.type
_entity_poly.pdbx_seq_one_letter_code
_entity_poly.pdbx_strand_id
1 'polypeptide(L)'
;MTNAEFWLTYQLASRAHLGKNASTTQLIELEFQNHKLVDLEDVLDHARRDFDFDFGVDLDFGADDVQVFRQGFVEAKFRPATWWEGKDGQKVKASQSVEELLMQGVGKCPDNALKLVVQDVPAAVWFKYVYPHNASAPAVAQRVKLASPTASTGRLERLAHVTNYVFAQGYLAAKLRPTVHWEDGCGKRIEEHAFVEEVLGWGEGGCEERPLRLIVDAPPLSGHVPAPRCGTPPPVHDAHPGHCHGPVNKNEMPRRQRPYSPFTPPSLSMSELVKTTLDHDSTDMLIDKWLEHRSAGHDAYHDWFRDVRERKHALVSGVLQVGSSDMLGGGNGGMRQGGNGGMKQGGIGNGGMGGQGMGQGGMSKQIVAWNKGEFAPENVFCRTVDTGRLIPLDRTWTTHVYHHQSIQERKRPIMPVVFTMLPELMLLRGMHDSGCDEIFIIVTDLKRQEMDDVTEYFKLVCRHSFGGRPCKPSIERRIQYEHMRLSHTLVRQRRTPCFPQIDLTLRAILYEKRPRFLILFSSQTASYSQIFFTHPSYVPDEDIFYDYPTGCLNPCCTDDCEIIRFPRRGLATASVLEVRVGGKSGSGGGSGTGRSGVGRGGAGRGRKVKRKMMCNWIDCDVAFWEEGMGAGGGGSGSGSSEGSEVSVGGGEAGRVPGQMCSKCKLVRYCSPEHQRKDWDEHRRVCAKPVV
;
A
#
# COMPACT_ATOMS: atom_id res chain seq x y z
N MET A 1 13.22 -53.22 13.77
CA MET A 1 12.34 -52.09 14.12
C MET A 1 12.85 -50.91 13.33
N THR A 2 12.20 -50.60 12.21
CA THR A 2 12.48 -49.41 11.42
C THR A 2 11.99 -48.22 12.24
N ASN A 3 12.89 -47.57 12.97
CA ASN A 3 12.57 -46.38 13.77
C ASN A 3 12.36 -45.20 12.82
N ALA A 4 11.23 -45.20 12.10
CA ALA A 4 10.86 -44.13 11.20
C ALA A 4 10.20 -42.96 11.94
N GLU A 5 10.07 -43.01 13.27
CA GLU A 5 9.29 -42.07 14.06
C GLU A 5 10.16 -41.32 15.09
N PHE A 6 9.93 -40.01 15.23
CA PHE A 6 10.63 -39.12 16.15
C PHE A 6 9.67 -38.15 16.85
N TRP A 7 9.60 -38.23 18.18
CA TRP A 7 8.76 -37.37 19.00
C TRP A 7 9.46 -36.03 19.31
N LEU A 8 8.76 -34.94 19.03
CA LEU A 8 9.21 -33.56 19.22
C LEU A 8 8.19 -32.75 20.03
N THR A 9 8.67 -32.02 21.03
CA THR A 9 7.89 -31.07 21.83
C THR A 9 8.30 -29.63 21.51
N TYR A 10 7.33 -28.78 21.21
CA TYR A 10 7.53 -27.34 21.04
C TYR A 10 7.31 -26.62 22.35
N GLN A 11 8.24 -25.74 22.70
CA GLN A 11 8.08 -24.84 23.83
C GLN A 11 8.53 -23.43 23.49
N LEU A 12 7.66 -22.46 23.73
CA LEU A 12 8.03 -21.06 23.74
C LEU A 12 8.75 -20.74 25.06
N ALA A 13 9.95 -20.16 24.98
CA ALA A 13 10.76 -19.82 26.15
C ALA A 13 9.98 -18.96 27.16
N SER A 14 9.19 -18.00 26.68
CA SER A 14 8.35 -17.13 27.51
C SER A 14 7.29 -17.89 28.32
N ARG A 15 6.90 -19.10 27.88
CA ARG A 15 5.87 -19.93 28.50
C ARG A 15 6.43 -21.11 29.29
N ALA A 16 7.75 -21.19 29.47
CA ALA A 16 8.37 -22.30 30.18
C ALA A 16 7.85 -22.49 31.62
N HIS A 17 7.44 -21.39 32.26
CA HIS A 17 6.91 -21.38 33.62
C HIS A 17 5.49 -21.97 33.77
N LEU A 18 4.73 -22.11 32.67
CA LEU A 18 3.35 -22.62 32.69
C LEU A 18 3.26 -24.16 32.75
N GLY A 19 4.41 -24.85 32.87
CA GLY A 19 4.49 -26.30 32.99
C GLY A 19 4.07 -27.05 31.72
N LYS A 20 3.68 -28.32 31.88
CA LYS A 20 3.35 -29.25 30.76
C LYS A 20 2.23 -28.77 29.85
N ASN A 21 1.37 -27.84 30.31
CA ASN A 21 0.22 -27.36 29.56
C ASN A 21 0.56 -26.34 28.46
N ALA A 22 1.81 -25.85 28.42
CA ALA A 22 2.24 -24.83 27.47
C ALA A 22 3.09 -25.35 26.31
N SER A 23 3.29 -26.67 26.24
CA SER A 23 4.08 -27.32 25.20
C SER A 23 3.21 -28.23 24.35
N THR A 24 3.45 -28.25 23.04
CA THR A 24 2.77 -29.15 22.10
C THR A 24 3.72 -30.26 21.72
N THR A 25 3.34 -31.52 21.94
CA THR A 25 4.13 -32.69 21.57
C THR A 25 3.53 -33.36 20.34
N GLN A 26 4.37 -33.77 19.40
CA GLN A 26 3.95 -34.41 18.16
C GLN A 26 4.96 -35.48 17.72
N LEU A 27 4.52 -36.32 16.80
CA LEU A 27 5.32 -37.35 16.14
C LEU A 27 5.70 -36.89 14.73
N ILE A 28 6.94 -37.12 14.31
CA ILE A 28 7.48 -36.78 12.99
C ILE A 28 8.03 -38.04 12.35
N GLU A 29 7.78 -38.23 11.05
CA GLU A 29 8.38 -39.31 10.27
C GLU A 29 9.77 -38.91 9.76
N LEU A 30 10.78 -39.76 9.98
CA LEU A 30 12.19 -39.50 9.66
C LEU A 30 12.58 -39.87 8.22
N GLU A 31 11.70 -40.54 7.50
CA GLU A 31 11.87 -40.89 6.09
C GLU A 31 10.70 -40.28 5.30
N PHE A 32 10.98 -39.22 4.54
CA PHE A 32 9.98 -38.58 3.69
C PHE A 32 10.52 -38.40 2.28
N GLN A 33 9.77 -38.85 1.26
CA GLN A 33 10.15 -38.71 -0.17
C GLN A 33 11.59 -39.13 -0.50
N ASN A 34 12.04 -40.29 0.03
CA ASN A 34 13.40 -40.83 -0.14
C ASN A 34 14.53 -39.95 0.44
N HIS A 35 14.21 -38.97 1.29
CA HIS A 35 15.20 -38.17 2.02
C HIS A 35 15.20 -38.61 3.48
N LYS A 36 16.35 -39.11 3.96
CA LYS A 36 16.57 -39.47 5.37
C LYS A 36 17.03 -38.21 6.11
N LEU A 37 16.37 -37.88 7.22
CA LEU A 37 16.79 -36.79 8.10
C LEU A 37 18.01 -37.24 8.90
N VAL A 38 19.17 -36.63 8.67
CA VAL A 38 20.44 -37.09 9.23
C VAL A 38 20.72 -36.45 10.59
N ASP A 39 20.40 -35.17 10.73
CA ASP A 39 20.58 -34.38 11.95
C ASP A 39 19.34 -33.51 12.27
N LEU A 40 19.40 -32.72 13.35
CA LEU A 40 18.28 -31.89 13.78
C LEU A 40 18.08 -30.65 12.90
N GLU A 41 19.09 -30.22 12.11
CA GLU A 41 18.89 -29.16 11.12
C GLU A 41 18.04 -29.68 9.96
N ASP A 42 18.27 -30.91 9.52
CA ASP A 42 17.41 -31.58 8.54
C ASP A 42 15.97 -31.69 9.04
N VAL A 43 15.76 -31.94 10.35
CA VAL A 43 14.42 -31.95 10.95
C VAL A 43 13.76 -30.56 10.90
N LEU A 44 14.51 -29.47 11.06
CA LEU A 44 13.99 -28.11 10.89
C LEU A 44 13.66 -27.81 9.42
N ASP A 45 14.51 -28.24 8.49
CA ASP A 45 14.37 -27.96 7.06
C ASP A 45 13.32 -28.85 6.38
N HIS A 46 13.16 -30.10 6.81
CA HIS A 46 12.10 -30.99 6.35
C HIS A 46 10.74 -30.40 6.63
N ALA A 47 10.57 -29.88 7.84
CA ALA A 47 9.30 -29.33 8.24
C ALA A 47 8.93 -28.01 7.51
N ARG A 48 9.84 -27.43 6.72
CA ARG A 48 9.63 -26.26 5.86
C ARG A 48 9.06 -26.60 4.47
N ARG A 49 9.29 -27.80 3.93
CA ARG A 49 9.18 -28.07 2.48
C ARG A 49 7.77 -28.24 1.91
N ASP A 50 6.75 -28.49 2.72
CA ASP A 50 5.39 -28.77 2.22
C ASP A 50 4.47 -27.53 2.17
N PHE A 51 5.04 -26.38 1.83
CA PHE A 51 4.27 -25.17 1.51
C PHE A 51 3.87 -25.11 0.01
N ASP A 52 3.74 -26.26 -0.66
CA ASP A 52 2.99 -26.39 -1.91
C ASP A 52 1.49 -26.50 -1.57
N PHE A 53 0.91 -25.35 -1.29
CA PHE A 53 -0.53 -25.19 -1.12
C PHE A 53 -1.19 -25.34 -2.49
N ASP A 54 -1.69 -26.53 -2.76
CA ASP A 54 -2.59 -26.84 -3.87
C ASP A 54 -3.79 -25.87 -3.80
N PHE A 55 -3.85 -24.94 -4.74
CA PHE A 55 -5.00 -24.04 -4.91
C PHE A 55 -6.15 -24.87 -5.48
N GLY A 56 -6.96 -25.42 -4.56
CA GLY A 56 -8.12 -26.26 -4.83
C GLY A 56 -8.85 -25.96 -6.14
N VAL A 57 -8.65 -26.85 -7.10
CA VAL A 57 -9.74 -27.41 -7.90
C VAL A 57 -10.27 -28.60 -7.08
N ASP A 58 -11.55 -28.59 -6.73
CA ASP A 58 -12.20 -29.55 -5.84
C ASP A 58 -11.83 -31.03 -6.14
N LEU A 59 -10.99 -31.62 -5.30
CA LEU A 59 -10.88 -33.07 -5.11
C LEU A 59 -10.78 -33.36 -3.61
N ASP A 60 -11.82 -34.00 -3.08
CA ASP A 60 -11.90 -34.53 -1.71
C ASP A 60 -10.74 -35.50 -1.45
N PHE A 61 -9.78 -35.11 -0.62
CA PHE A 61 -8.89 -36.06 0.09
C PHE A 61 -8.77 -35.66 1.56
N GLY A 62 -8.90 -36.68 2.41
CA GLY A 62 -9.05 -36.59 3.85
C GLY A 62 -7.96 -35.80 4.56
N ALA A 63 -8.39 -35.00 5.52
CA ALA A 63 -7.54 -34.44 6.54
C ALA A 63 -7.03 -35.56 7.45
N ASP A 64 -5.71 -35.79 7.44
CA ASP A 64 -4.88 -36.09 8.60
C ASP A 64 -3.44 -36.25 8.10
N ASP A 65 -2.65 -35.17 8.11
CA ASP A 65 -1.18 -35.25 8.20
C ASP A 65 -0.58 -33.93 8.71
N VAL A 66 0.13 -34.05 9.83
CA VAL A 66 0.56 -32.97 10.74
C VAL A 66 2.00 -32.57 10.43
N GLN A 67 2.23 -31.27 10.26
CA GLN A 67 3.56 -30.71 10.05
C GLN A 67 3.78 -29.45 10.88
N VAL A 68 4.97 -29.39 11.46
CA VAL A 68 5.45 -28.43 12.46
C VAL A 68 5.30 -26.97 12.03
N PHE A 69 5.71 -26.65 10.80
CA PHE A 69 5.62 -25.30 10.25
C PHE A 69 4.31 -25.10 9.48
N ARG A 70 3.66 -26.17 9.02
CA ARG A 70 2.36 -26.13 8.30
C ARG A 70 1.23 -25.56 9.17
N GLN A 71 1.33 -25.70 10.49
CA GLN A 71 0.36 -25.11 11.45
C GLN A 71 0.80 -23.77 12.08
N GLY A 72 1.97 -23.22 11.72
CA GLY A 72 2.42 -21.90 12.19
C GLY A 72 2.90 -21.85 13.65
N PHE A 73 3.45 -22.94 14.19
CA PHE A 73 3.93 -22.96 15.58
C PHE A 73 5.27 -22.22 15.79
N VAL A 74 6.14 -22.15 14.78
CA VAL A 74 7.42 -21.42 14.84
C VAL A 74 7.68 -20.72 13.50
N GLU A 75 7.76 -19.38 13.49
CA GLU A 75 8.09 -18.64 12.26
C GLU A 75 9.58 -18.77 11.91
N ALA A 76 9.93 -18.81 10.62
CA ALA A 76 11.32 -18.96 10.14
C ALA A 76 12.28 -17.91 10.72
N LYS A 77 11.79 -16.69 10.98
CA LYS A 77 12.56 -15.62 11.62
C LYS A 77 13.07 -15.96 13.03
N PHE A 78 12.46 -16.94 13.70
CA PHE A 78 12.88 -17.40 15.02
C PHE A 78 13.93 -18.50 14.97
N ARG A 79 14.32 -19.04 13.79
CA ARG A 79 15.36 -20.08 13.67
C ARG A 79 16.68 -19.73 14.37
N PRO A 80 17.25 -18.52 14.23
CA PRO A 80 18.46 -18.12 14.96
C PRO A 80 18.28 -18.07 16.48
N ALA A 81 17.02 -18.04 16.92
CA ALA A 81 16.59 -17.94 18.30
C ALA A 81 15.99 -19.26 18.79
N THR A 82 16.22 -20.38 18.11
CA THR A 82 15.80 -21.71 18.58
C THR A 82 16.98 -22.51 19.11
N TRP A 83 16.71 -23.42 20.06
CA TRP A 83 17.66 -24.43 20.49
C TRP A 83 16.95 -25.71 20.89
N TRP A 84 17.69 -26.80 20.89
CA TRP A 84 17.18 -28.12 21.25
C TRP A 84 17.51 -28.43 22.71
N GLU A 85 16.57 -29.02 23.43
CA GLU A 85 16.76 -29.52 24.80
C GLU A 85 16.34 -30.98 24.91
N GLY A 86 17.13 -31.78 25.63
CA GLY A 86 16.73 -33.09 26.09
C GLY A 86 15.65 -33.04 27.16
N LYS A 87 15.15 -34.21 27.57
CA LYS A 87 14.17 -34.34 28.68
C LYS A 87 14.69 -33.77 30.00
N ASP A 88 16.00 -33.83 30.20
CA ASP A 88 16.72 -33.31 31.37
C ASP A 88 16.95 -31.78 31.31
N GLY A 89 16.54 -31.13 30.22
CA GLY A 89 16.76 -29.70 29.97
C GLY A 89 18.17 -29.37 29.49
N GLN A 90 19.03 -30.36 29.24
CA GLN A 90 20.35 -30.10 28.66
C GLN A 90 20.25 -29.74 27.19
N LYS A 91 21.05 -28.75 26.76
CA LYS A 91 21.08 -28.33 25.37
C LYS A 91 21.68 -29.40 24.48
N VAL A 92 20.97 -29.72 23.40
CA VAL A 92 21.37 -30.65 22.35
C VAL A 92 21.89 -29.83 21.17
N LYS A 93 23.01 -30.25 20.57
CA LYS A 93 23.56 -29.56 19.40
C LYS A 93 22.69 -29.85 18.18
N ALA A 94 22.41 -28.84 17.36
CA ALA A 94 21.60 -29.04 16.17
C ALA A 94 22.26 -29.97 15.14
N SER A 95 23.60 -30.03 15.12
CA SER A 95 24.37 -30.97 14.30
C SER A 95 24.42 -32.40 14.86
N GLN A 96 23.70 -32.72 15.95
CA GLN A 96 23.69 -34.06 16.51
C GLN A 96 22.80 -34.96 15.65
N SER A 97 23.29 -36.17 15.36
CA SER A 97 22.55 -37.09 14.52
C SER A 97 21.25 -37.54 15.20
N VAL A 98 20.16 -37.57 14.43
CA VAL A 98 18.86 -38.08 14.89
C VAL A 98 18.98 -39.55 15.31
N GLU A 99 19.79 -40.33 14.58
CA GLU A 99 20.03 -41.75 14.86
C GLU A 99 20.72 -41.94 16.22
N GLU A 100 21.72 -41.11 16.53
CA GLU A 100 22.40 -41.13 17.84
C GLU A 100 21.45 -40.74 18.98
N LEU A 101 20.60 -39.73 18.78
CA LEU A 101 19.60 -39.31 19.76
C LEU A 101 18.57 -40.42 20.04
N LEU A 102 18.10 -41.08 18.99
CA LEU A 102 17.24 -42.25 19.11
C LEU A 102 17.94 -43.40 19.83
N MET A 103 19.21 -43.69 19.52
CA MET A 103 20.00 -44.70 20.25
C MET A 103 20.08 -44.39 21.75
N GLN A 104 20.20 -43.11 22.12
CA GLN A 104 20.18 -42.62 23.51
C GLN A 104 18.79 -42.64 24.16
N GLY A 105 17.73 -42.93 23.39
CA GLY A 105 16.35 -43.00 23.87
C GLY A 105 15.56 -41.69 23.79
N VAL A 106 16.18 -40.64 23.25
CA VAL A 106 15.57 -39.32 23.03
C VAL A 106 14.66 -39.39 21.80
N GLY A 107 13.46 -38.80 21.88
CA GLY A 107 12.49 -38.76 20.78
C GLY A 107 11.77 -40.09 20.49
N LYS A 108 11.98 -41.15 21.29
CA LYS A 108 11.32 -42.46 21.04
C LYS A 108 9.85 -42.54 21.46
N CYS A 109 9.41 -41.69 22.37
CA CYS A 109 8.02 -41.64 22.84
C CYS A 109 7.70 -40.23 23.37
N PRO A 110 6.42 -39.91 23.64
CA PRO A 110 6.02 -38.57 24.11
C PRO A 110 6.73 -38.15 25.40
N ASP A 111 7.03 -39.10 26.29
CA ASP A 111 7.70 -38.83 27.57
C ASP A 111 9.18 -38.49 27.42
N ASN A 112 9.77 -38.78 26.26
CA ASN A 112 11.19 -38.57 25.96
C ASN A 112 11.38 -37.63 24.77
N ALA A 113 10.30 -36.96 24.34
CA ALA A 113 10.30 -36.10 23.17
C ALA A 113 11.44 -35.08 23.27
N LEU A 114 12.21 -34.93 22.19
CA LEU A 114 13.20 -33.87 22.12
C LEU A 114 12.44 -32.55 22.14
N LYS A 115 12.94 -31.52 22.82
CA LYS A 115 12.25 -30.24 22.90
C LYS A 115 12.91 -29.22 21.98
N LEU A 116 12.16 -28.64 21.06
CA LEU A 116 12.57 -27.42 20.35
C LEU A 116 12.09 -26.22 21.17
N VAL A 117 13.03 -25.52 21.79
CA VAL A 117 12.75 -24.28 22.52
C VAL A 117 12.94 -23.11 21.57
N VAL A 118 11.91 -22.28 21.48
CA VAL A 118 11.93 -21.06 20.68
C VAL A 118 12.09 -19.88 21.63
N GLN A 119 13.14 -19.10 21.48
CA GLN A 119 13.30 -17.81 22.12
C GLN A 119 12.27 -16.84 21.51
N ASP A 120 11.05 -16.88 22.02
CA ASP A 120 10.06 -15.90 21.66
C ASP A 120 10.27 -14.63 22.49
N VAL A 121 10.25 -13.49 21.78
CA VAL A 121 10.12 -12.19 22.43
C VAL A 121 8.80 -12.24 23.20
N PRO A 122 8.78 -11.95 24.52
CA PRO A 122 7.56 -12.08 25.30
C PRO A 122 6.44 -11.31 24.62
N ALA A 123 5.34 -12.00 24.29
CA ALA A 123 4.29 -11.42 23.47
C ALA A 123 3.61 -10.22 24.14
N ALA A 124 3.85 -10.00 25.43
CA ALA A 124 3.37 -8.88 26.19
C ALA A 124 4.34 -8.48 27.31
N VAL A 125 4.25 -7.22 27.73
CA VAL A 125 4.82 -6.71 28.98
C VAL A 125 3.70 -6.52 29.99
N TRP A 126 3.93 -6.95 31.23
CA TRP A 126 3.07 -6.74 32.37
C TRP A 126 3.59 -5.58 33.22
N PHE A 127 2.70 -4.68 33.61
CA PHE A 127 3.04 -3.59 34.52
C PHE A 127 1.85 -3.16 35.36
N LYS A 128 2.08 -2.50 36.48
CA LYS A 128 1.03 -1.92 37.33
C LYS A 128 1.26 -0.43 37.54
N TYR A 129 0.18 0.33 37.64
CA TYR A 129 0.27 1.72 38.06
C TYR A 129 0.50 1.82 39.56
N VAL A 130 1.40 2.69 39.96
CA VAL A 130 1.65 3.00 41.36
C VAL A 130 1.47 4.50 41.55
N TYR A 131 0.58 4.89 42.47
CA TYR A 131 0.33 6.29 42.83
C TYR A 131 0.91 6.54 44.22
N PRO A 132 2.15 7.05 44.35
CA PRO A 132 2.82 7.18 45.66
C PRO A 132 2.03 8.03 46.65
N HIS A 133 1.26 9.00 46.15
CA HIS A 133 0.47 9.93 46.96
C HIS A 133 -0.95 9.47 47.24
N ASN A 134 -1.34 8.27 46.77
CA ASN A 134 -2.67 7.72 47.00
C ASN A 134 -2.57 6.22 47.29
N ALA A 135 -2.25 5.88 48.55
CA ALA A 135 -2.17 4.51 49.02
C ALA A 135 -3.49 3.71 48.89
N SER A 136 -4.62 4.41 48.72
CA SER A 136 -5.94 3.78 48.52
C SER A 136 -6.26 3.46 47.06
N ALA A 137 -5.41 3.90 46.10
CA ALA A 137 -5.64 3.64 44.70
C ALA A 137 -5.48 2.12 44.41
N PRO A 138 -6.44 1.48 43.73
CA PRO A 138 -6.32 0.07 43.38
C PRO A 138 -5.15 -0.13 42.41
N ALA A 139 -4.19 -0.98 42.80
CA ALA A 139 -3.09 -1.40 41.95
C ALA A 139 -3.55 -2.55 41.06
N VAL A 140 -3.97 -2.25 39.84
CA VAL A 140 -4.34 -3.25 38.84
C VAL A 140 -3.15 -3.49 37.90
N ALA A 141 -2.75 -4.76 37.74
CA ALA A 141 -1.79 -5.15 36.73
C ALA A 141 -2.42 -5.07 35.33
N GLN A 142 -1.68 -4.50 34.40
CA GLN A 142 -2.03 -4.37 32.99
C GLN A 142 -1.05 -5.17 32.15
N ARG A 143 -1.56 -5.64 31.01
CA ARG A 143 -0.82 -6.41 30.02
C ARG A 143 -0.88 -5.70 28.68
N VAL A 144 0.27 -5.31 28.14
CA VAL A 144 0.36 -4.69 26.81
C VAL A 144 1.04 -5.66 25.85
N LYS A 145 0.37 -6.02 24.76
CA LYS A 145 0.92 -6.91 23.73
C LYS A 145 1.98 -6.16 22.90
N LEU A 146 3.21 -6.66 22.88
CA LEU A 146 4.35 -5.99 22.20
C LEU A 146 4.27 -6.10 20.68
N ALA A 147 3.63 -7.14 20.17
CA ALA A 147 3.46 -7.41 18.74
C ALA A 147 2.10 -6.92 18.18
N SER A 148 1.44 -5.95 18.81
CA SER A 148 0.10 -5.53 18.36
C SER A 148 0.16 -4.78 17.03
N PRO A 149 -0.41 -5.31 15.93
CA PRO A 149 -0.35 -4.68 14.60
C PRO A 149 -1.22 -3.41 14.49
N THR A 150 -1.96 -3.04 15.54
CA THR A 150 -2.84 -1.87 15.56
C THR A 150 -2.16 -0.61 16.08
N ALA A 151 -0.94 -0.70 16.62
CA ALA A 151 -0.20 0.48 17.05
C ALA A 151 0.41 1.18 15.82
N SER A 152 -0.16 2.32 15.45
CA SER A 152 0.41 3.24 14.44
C SER A 152 1.85 3.70 14.73
N THR A 153 2.40 3.33 15.90
CA THR A 153 3.72 3.71 16.42
C THR A 153 4.82 2.68 16.19
N GLY A 154 4.59 1.59 15.46
CA GLY A 154 5.59 0.53 15.23
C GLY A 154 5.78 -0.40 16.43
N ARG A 155 6.76 -1.30 16.36
CA ARG A 155 7.07 -2.31 17.40
C ARG A 155 7.41 -1.62 18.74
N LEU A 156 6.84 -2.12 19.84
CA LEU A 156 7.07 -1.58 21.19
C LEU A 156 8.43 -2.04 21.75
N GLU A 157 9.52 -1.61 21.13
CA GLU A 157 10.88 -2.06 21.45
C GLU A 157 11.47 -1.41 22.70
N ARG A 158 11.02 -0.19 23.06
CA ARG A 158 11.51 0.57 24.21
C ARG A 158 10.39 0.90 25.18
N LEU A 159 10.71 1.07 26.47
CA LEU A 159 9.72 1.46 27.48
C LEU A 159 9.02 2.79 27.12
N ALA A 160 9.72 3.73 26.47
CA ALA A 160 9.12 4.96 25.94
C ALA A 160 7.95 4.68 24.98
N HIS A 161 8.06 3.64 24.14
CA HIS A 161 6.99 3.25 23.22
C HIS A 161 5.80 2.71 23.99
N VAL A 162 6.04 1.90 25.02
CA VAL A 162 4.99 1.38 25.92
C VAL A 162 4.31 2.54 26.64
N THR A 163 5.06 3.52 27.17
CA THR A 163 4.49 4.74 27.77
C THR A 163 3.59 5.46 26.77
N ASN A 164 4.10 5.74 25.56
CA ASN A 164 3.33 6.45 24.54
C ASN A 164 2.06 5.70 24.13
N TYR A 165 2.12 4.37 24.05
CA TYR A 165 0.95 3.52 23.81
C TYR A 165 -0.10 3.68 24.93
N VAL A 166 0.31 3.64 26.20
CA VAL A 166 -0.58 3.83 27.36
C VAL A 166 -1.36 5.15 27.28
N PHE A 167 -0.68 6.25 26.93
CA PHE A 167 -1.35 7.54 26.75
C PHE A 167 -2.21 7.62 25.48
N ALA A 168 -1.75 7.03 24.37
CA ALA A 168 -2.50 7.01 23.12
C ALA A 168 -3.82 6.23 23.23
N GLN A 169 -3.83 5.14 24.02
CA GLN A 169 -5.05 4.38 24.33
C GLN A 169 -5.95 5.07 25.37
N GLY A 170 -5.50 6.17 25.98
CA GLY A 170 -6.25 6.89 27.00
C GLY A 170 -6.31 6.20 28.37
N TYR A 171 -5.42 5.24 28.64
CA TYR A 171 -5.34 4.58 29.95
C TYR A 171 -4.84 5.53 31.05
N LEU A 172 -4.02 6.52 30.67
CA LEU A 172 -3.65 7.64 31.51
C LEU A 172 -3.99 8.97 30.81
N ALA A 173 -4.38 9.98 31.60
CA ALA A 173 -4.64 11.31 31.09
C ALA A 173 -3.35 11.97 30.58
N ALA A 174 -3.35 12.51 29.36
CA ALA A 174 -2.16 13.11 28.71
C ALA A 174 -1.37 14.10 29.57
N LYS A 175 -2.04 14.85 30.46
CA LYS A 175 -1.41 15.80 31.39
C LYS A 175 -0.45 15.14 32.40
N LEU A 176 -0.55 13.83 32.61
CA LEU A 176 0.31 13.06 33.52
C LEU A 176 1.59 12.55 32.82
N ARG A 177 1.72 12.70 31.50
CA ARG A 177 2.91 12.22 30.76
C ARG A 177 4.26 12.72 31.32
N PRO A 178 4.40 13.97 31.79
CA PRO A 178 5.66 14.46 32.36
C PRO A 178 5.95 13.92 33.76
N THR A 179 4.99 13.26 34.41
CA THR A 179 5.06 12.85 35.82
C THR A 179 5.09 11.35 35.98
N VAL A 180 5.42 10.60 34.91
CA VAL A 180 5.55 9.16 34.97
C VAL A 180 6.98 8.70 34.76
N HIS A 181 7.38 7.63 35.46
CA HIS A 181 8.62 6.91 35.24
C HIS A 181 8.45 5.43 35.55
N TRP A 182 9.37 4.61 35.04
CA TRP A 182 9.39 3.18 35.26
C TRP A 182 10.27 2.81 36.46
N GLU A 183 9.83 1.82 37.24
CA GLU A 183 10.59 1.16 38.29
C GLU A 183 10.50 -0.36 38.13
N ASP A 184 11.55 -1.07 38.52
CA ASP A 184 11.53 -2.54 38.64
C ASP A 184 10.86 -3.00 39.95
N GLY A 185 10.82 -4.33 40.17
CA GLY A 185 10.31 -4.92 41.39
C GLY A 185 11.04 -4.49 42.68
N CYS A 186 12.29 -4.01 42.59
CA CYS A 186 13.06 -3.53 43.75
C CYS A 186 12.94 -2.00 43.97
N GLY A 187 12.21 -1.30 43.11
CA GLY A 187 12.04 0.16 43.17
C GLY A 187 13.18 0.94 42.54
N LYS A 188 14.08 0.28 41.80
CA LYS A 188 15.11 0.96 41.02
C LYS A 188 14.47 1.55 39.76
N ARG A 189 14.76 2.82 39.50
CA ARG A 189 14.29 3.53 38.32
C ARG A 189 14.87 2.91 37.05
N ILE A 190 14.01 2.70 36.06
CA ILE A 190 14.35 2.26 34.71
C ILE A 190 14.15 3.43 33.75
N GLU A 191 15.15 3.68 32.91
CA GLU A 191 15.09 4.75 31.92
C GLU A 191 14.14 4.39 30.77
N GLU A 192 13.41 5.37 30.24
CA GLU A 192 12.43 5.14 29.16
C GLU A 192 13.10 4.65 27.84
N HIS A 193 14.40 4.89 27.67
CA HIS A 193 15.14 4.42 26.50
C HIS A 193 15.57 2.95 26.61
N ALA A 194 15.39 2.29 27.76
CA ALA A 194 15.70 0.87 27.95
C ALA A 194 14.88 0.00 27.00
N PHE A 195 15.52 -1.04 26.46
CA PHE A 195 14.85 -2.00 25.59
C PHE A 195 13.93 -2.90 26.41
N VAL A 196 12.71 -3.09 25.94
CA VAL A 196 11.72 -3.93 26.61
C VAL A 196 12.25 -5.37 26.75
N GLU A 197 12.96 -5.87 25.74
CA GLU A 197 13.58 -7.20 25.76
C GLU A 197 14.65 -7.34 26.86
N GLU A 198 15.46 -6.30 27.08
CA GLU A 198 16.47 -6.27 28.15
C GLU A 198 15.82 -6.31 29.52
N VAL A 199 14.78 -5.48 29.72
CA VAL A 199 14.03 -5.41 30.98
C VAL A 199 13.34 -6.75 31.30
N LEU A 200 12.73 -7.37 30.29
CA LEU A 200 12.12 -8.70 30.42
C LEU A 200 13.16 -9.78 30.70
N GLY A 201 14.39 -9.63 30.17
CA GLY A 201 15.53 -10.49 30.46
C GLY A 201 15.96 -10.50 31.93
N TRP A 202 15.64 -9.45 32.69
CA TRP A 202 15.86 -9.39 34.15
C TRP A 202 14.81 -10.19 34.95
N GLY A 203 13.80 -10.75 34.27
CA GLY A 203 12.69 -11.46 34.88
C GLY A 203 11.58 -10.55 35.42
N GLU A 204 11.60 -9.26 35.09
CA GLU A 204 10.59 -8.27 35.46
C GLU A 204 9.69 -7.96 34.26
N GLY A 205 8.38 -7.83 34.48
CA GLY A 205 7.38 -7.55 33.45
C GLY A 205 6.99 -8.73 32.57
N GLY A 206 7.55 -9.93 32.79
CA GLY A 206 7.24 -11.13 32.01
C GLY A 206 5.91 -11.79 32.37
N CYS A 207 5.43 -11.59 33.60
CA CYS A 207 4.19 -12.19 34.12
C CYS A 207 3.47 -11.25 35.10
N GLU A 208 2.25 -11.62 35.50
CA GLU A 208 1.41 -10.81 36.37
C GLU A 208 1.96 -10.73 37.81
N GLU A 209 2.68 -11.75 38.26
CA GLU A 209 3.27 -11.84 39.60
C GLU A 209 4.50 -10.94 39.77
N ARG A 210 5.19 -10.65 38.66
CA ARG A 210 6.36 -9.75 38.62
C ARG A 210 6.14 -8.63 37.60
N PRO A 211 5.13 -7.75 37.78
CA PRO A 211 4.85 -6.68 36.84
C PRO A 211 5.82 -5.52 37.05
N LEU A 212 6.24 -4.86 35.98
CA LEU A 212 6.94 -3.57 36.07
C LEU A 212 6.06 -2.53 36.78
N ARG A 213 6.67 -1.50 37.34
CA ARG A 213 5.95 -0.45 38.07
C ARG A 213 6.01 0.84 37.25
N LEU A 214 4.87 1.30 36.76
CA LEU A 214 4.74 2.63 36.16
C LEU A 214 4.29 3.59 37.25
N ILE A 215 5.24 4.34 37.79
CA ILE A 215 5.01 5.30 38.86
C ILE A 215 4.35 6.54 38.26
N VAL A 216 3.27 7.02 38.89
CA VAL A 216 2.57 8.25 38.53
C VAL A 216 2.72 9.24 39.67
N ASP A 217 3.75 10.08 39.58
CA ASP A 217 4.04 11.12 40.57
C ASP A 217 2.99 12.23 40.56
N ALA A 218 2.88 12.95 41.68
CA ALA A 218 2.08 14.17 41.71
C ALA A 218 2.69 15.19 40.74
N PRO A 219 1.88 15.88 39.93
CA PRO A 219 2.37 17.02 39.18
C PRO A 219 3.04 17.99 40.17
N PRO A 220 4.23 18.52 39.83
CA PRO A 220 4.89 19.49 40.69
C PRO A 220 3.87 20.59 40.96
N LEU A 221 3.54 20.79 42.24
CA LEU A 221 2.60 21.84 42.66
C LEU A 221 3.09 23.11 41.98
N SER A 222 2.37 23.54 40.94
CA SER A 222 2.78 24.68 40.13
C SER A 222 2.99 25.81 41.11
N GLY A 223 4.24 26.23 41.28
CA GLY A 223 4.61 27.21 42.28
C GLY A 223 3.62 28.34 42.21
N HIS A 224 2.91 28.58 43.31
CA HIS A 224 1.98 29.68 43.44
C HIS A 224 2.72 30.96 43.04
N VAL A 225 2.55 31.40 41.79
CA VAL A 225 2.92 32.75 41.40
C VAL A 225 1.99 33.64 42.22
N PRO A 226 2.51 34.51 43.10
CA PRO A 226 1.65 35.35 43.92
C PRO A 226 0.78 36.21 43.01
N ALA A 227 -0.53 36.06 43.12
CA ALA A 227 -1.47 36.86 42.35
C ALA A 227 -1.28 38.36 42.66
N PRO A 228 -1.39 39.26 41.67
CA PRO A 228 -1.37 40.69 41.93
C PRO A 228 -2.58 41.04 42.80
N ARG A 229 -2.32 41.76 43.90
CA ARG A 229 -3.34 42.26 44.83
C ARG A 229 -4.35 43.10 44.05
N CYS A 230 -5.59 42.63 43.96
CA CYS A 230 -6.73 43.44 43.53
C CYS A 230 -7.75 43.53 44.66
N GLY A 231 -8.36 44.71 44.78
CA GLY A 231 -9.02 45.23 45.96
C GLY A 231 -10.25 44.49 46.47
N THR A 232 -10.52 44.80 47.74
CA THR A 232 -11.68 44.56 48.60
C THR A 232 -13.05 44.33 47.93
N PRO A 233 -13.82 43.32 48.37
CA PRO A 233 -15.25 43.18 48.06
C PRO A 233 -16.15 43.74 49.18
N PRO A 234 -17.43 44.10 48.90
CA PRO A 234 -18.44 44.44 49.90
C PRO A 234 -19.25 43.19 50.37
N PRO A 235 -20.08 43.30 51.43
CA PRO A 235 -20.37 42.20 52.34
C PRO A 235 -21.60 41.35 51.99
N VAL A 236 -21.42 40.04 52.25
CA VAL A 236 -22.30 38.98 52.79
C VAL A 236 -23.82 39.20 52.82
N HIS A 237 -24.54 38.21 52.26
CA HIS A 237 -25.85 37.77 52.75
C HIS A 237 -25.88 36.25 52.96
N ASP A 238 -26.62 35.86 54.00
CA ASP A 238 -26.65 34.58 54.70
C ASP A 238 -27.30 33.37 53.98
N ALA A 239 -26.76 32.20 54.33
CA ALA A 239 -27.40 30.92 54.69
C ALA A 239 -28.37 30.16 53.76
N HIS A 240 -27.99 28.90 53.45
CA HIS A 240 -28.73 27.69 53.88
C HIS A 240 -27.89 26.39 53.72
N PRO A 241 -28.09 25.36 54.56
CA PRO A 241 -27.34 24.11 54.51
C PRO A 241 -28.09 23.05 53.67
N GLY A 242 -27.43 22.50 52.65
CA GLY A 242 -27.96 21.44 51.81
C GLY A 242 -27.00 20.25 51.72
N HIS A 243 -27.48 19.08 52.11
CA HIS A 243 -26.81 17.79 52.15
C HIS A 243 -25.89 17.46 50.96
N CYS A 244 -24.68 16.99 51.28
CA CYS A 244 -23.76 16.40 50.32
C CYS A 244 -24.01 14.89 50.22
N HIS A 245 -24.78 14.46 49.21
CA HIS A 245 -24.66 13.09 48.69
C HIS A 245 -23.57 13.08 47.61
N GLY A 246 -22.55 12.26 47.81
CA GLY A 246 -21.46 12.08 46.83
C GLY A 246 -21.98 11.52 45.50
N PRO A 247 -21.41 11.94 44.36
CA PRO A 247 -21.83 11.45 43.06
C PRO A 247 -21.35 10.01 42.87
N VAL A 248 -22.31 9.09 42.91
CA VAL A 248 -22.14 7.73 42.40
C VAL A 248 -21.97 7.82 40.88
N ASN A 249 -20.79 7.44 40.40
CA ASN A 249 -20.42 7.43 38.99
C ASN A 249 -21.19 6.30 38.27
N LYS A 250 -22.44 6.57 37.87
CA LYS A 250 -23.29 5.68 37.08
C LYS A 250 -23.39 6.22 35.65
N ASN A 251 -23.05 5.35 34.71
CA ASN A 251 -23.30 5.44 33.26
C ASN A 251 -22.38 6.41 32.48
N GLU A 252 -21.23 5.89 32.03
CA GLU A 252 -20.73 6.28 30.71
C GLU A 252 -21.79 5.88 29.68
N MET A 253 -22.68 6.83 29.34
CA MET A 253 -23.55 6.66 28.18
C MET A 253 -22.65 6.49 26.96
N PRO A 254 -22.90 5.49 26.09
CA PRO A 254 -22.17 5.35 24.85
C PRO A 254 -22.26 6.69 24.10
N ARG A 255 -21.11 7.30 23.83
CA ARG A 255 -21.03 8.56 23.07
C ARG A 255 -21.91 8.41 21.85
N ARG A 256 -22.95 9.24 21.74
CA ARG A 256 -23.85 9.25 20.57
C ARG A 256 -22.99 9.27 19.32
N GLN A 257 -23.01 8.18 18.56
CA GLN A 257 -22.28 8.10 17.30
C GLN A 257 -22.78 9.26 16.43
N ARG A 258 -21.84 10.03 15.87
CA ARG A 258 -22.20 11.13 14.98
C ARG A 258 -23.03 10.55 13.84
N PRO A 259 -24.18 11.16 13.49
CA PRO A 259 -24.95 10.73 12.34
C PRO A 259 -24.04 10.69 11.11
N TYR A 260 -24.06 9.57 10.38
CA TYR A 260 -23.35 9.44 9.13
C TYR A 260 -23.75 10.58 8.18
N SER A 261 -22.76 11.25 7.59
CA SER A 261 -22.98 12.32 6.61
C SER A 261 -22.06 12.09 5.41
N PRO A 262 -22.61 12.00 4.18
CA PRO A 262 -21.82 11.89 2.95
C PRO A 262 -20.85 13.08 2.74
N PHE A 263 -21.18 14.24 3.31
CA PHE A 263 -20.45 15.50 3.11
C PHE A 263 -19.44 15.82 4.20
N THR A 264 -19.53 15.15 5.35
CA THR A 264 -18.52 15.29 6.39
C THR A 264 -17.36 14.34 6.08
N PRO A 265 -16.10 14.80 6.06
CA PRO A 265 -14.95 13.93 5.90
C PRO A 265 -14.96 12.83 6.98
N PRO A 266 -15.12 11.55 6.62
CA PRO A 266 -14.99 10.46 7.57
C PRO A 266 -13.51 10.21 7.86
N SER A 267 -13.22 9.60 9.01
CA SER A 267 -11.89 9.09 9.32
C SER A 267 -11.81 7.58 9.16
N LEU A 268 -10.61 7.04 8.91
CA LEU A 268 -10.39 5.59 8.80
C LEU A 268 -10.70 4.87 10.12
N SER A 269 -10.59 5.56 11.25
CA SER A 269 -11.01 5.04 12.56
C SER A 269 -12.53 4.81 12.67
N MET A 270 -13.33 5.33 11.74
CA MET A 270 -14.76 5.05 11.64
C MET A 270 -15.06 3.85 10.75
N SER A 271 -14.06 3.31 10.03
CA SER A 271 -14.24 2.10 9.25
C SER A 271 -14.41 0.91 10.19
N GLU A 272 -15.47 0.15 9.97
CA GLU A 272 -15.71 -1.13 10.64
C GLU A 272 -15.01 -2.29 9.92
N LEU A 273 -14.33 -2.02 8.80
CA LEU A 273 -13.62 -3.05 8.03
C LEU A 273 -12.29 -3.38 8.70
N VAL A 274 -11.96 -4.66 8.68
CA VAL A 274 -10.65 -5.14 9.13
C VAL A 274 -9.62 -4.74 8.08
N LYS A 275 -8.54 -4.11 8.53
CA LYS A 275 -7.39 -3.75 7.69
C LYS A 275 -6.30 -4.81 7.85
N THR A 276 -6.01 -5.52 6.77
CA THR A 276 -4.80 -6.34 6.64
C THR A 276 -3.77 -5.57 5.81
N THR A 277 -2.52 -5.55 6.24
CA THR A 277 -1.43 -4.88 5.52
C THR A 277 -0.41 -5.92 5.07
N LEU A 278 -0.07 -5.90 3.79
CA LEU A 278 1.07 -6.60 3.23
C LEU A 278 2.17 -5.57 3.04
N ASP A 279 3.29 -5.79 3.71
CA ASP A 279 4.50 -4.98 3.57
C ASP A 279 5.21 -5.26 2.24
N HIS A 280 6.36 -4.60 2.05
CA HIS A 280 7.19 -4.80 0.87
C HIS A 280 7.66 -6.26 0.75
N ASP A 281 8.11 -6.88 1.85
CA ASP A 281 8.65 -8.25 1.84
C ASP A 281 7.56 -9.27 1.44
N SER A 282 6.34 -9.08 1.96
CA SER A 282 5.20 -9.91 1.57
C SER A 282 4.86 -9.75 0.09
N THR A 283 5.00 -8.54 -0.45
CA THR A 283 4.71 -8.23 -1.85
C THR A 283 5.79 -8.82 -2.77
N ASP A 284 7.06 -8.70 -2.41
CA ASP A 284 8.19 -9.28 -3.15
C ASP A 284 8.09 -10.80 -3.19
N MET A 285 7.76 -11.43 -2.08
CA MET A 285 7.47 -12.87 -2.05
C MET A 285 6.31 -13.26 -2.99
N LEU A 286 5.27 -12.43 -3.13
CA LEU A 286 4.19 -12.70 -4.09
C LEU A 286 4.68 -12.57 -5.53
N ILE A 287 5.57 -11.62 -5.83
CA ILE A 287 6.18 -11.44 -7.15
C ILE A 287 7.05 -12.63 -7.51
N ASP A 288 7.93 -13.06 -6.60
CA ASP A 288 8.78 -14.24 -6.80
C ASP A 288 7.94 -15.48 -7.07
N LYS A 289 6.91 -15.73 -6.24
CA LYS A 289 5.97 -16.84 -6.44
C LYS A 289 5.27 -16.75 -7.79
N TRP A 290 4.84 -15.57 -8.19
CA TRP A 290 4.18 -15.36 -9.47
C TRP A 290 5.11 -15.64 -10.65
N LEU A 291 6.40 -15.25 -10.56
CA LEU A 291 7.43 -15.59 -11.55
C LEU A 291 7.68 -17.11 -11.59
N GLU A 292 7.76 -17.78 -10.45
CA GLU A 292 7.96 -19.23 -10.35
C GLU A 292 6.80 -20.02 -10.99
N HIS A 293 5.56 -19.64 -10.70
CA HIS A 293 4.36 -20.31 -11.24
C HIS A 293 4.26 -20.18 -12.77
N ARG A 294 4.91 -19.18 -13.37
CA ARG A 294 4.87 -18.92 -14.82
C ARG A 294 5.79 -19.78 -15.65
N SER A 295 6.73 -20.48 -15.03
CA SER A 295 7.67 -21.39 -15.70
C SER A 295 6.99 -22.45 -16.58
N ALA A 296 5.68 -22.68 -16.40
CA ALA A 296 4.88 -23.69 -17.10
C ALA A 296 4.39 -23.29 -18.52
N GLY A 297 4.72 -22.09 -19.02
CA GLY A 297 4.78 -21.84 -20.47
C GLY A 297 3.59 -21.16 -21.17
N HIS A 298 2.48 -20.82 -20.49
CA HIS A 298 1.33 -20.12 -21.11
C HIS A 298 0.80 -18.99 -20.22
N ASP A 299 1.50 -17.87 -20.20
CA ASP A 299 1.06 -16.70 -19.45
C ASP A 299 0.81 -15.51 -20.39
N ALA A 300 -0.47 -15.13 -20.50
CA ALA A 300 -0.93 -14.06 -21.39
C ALA A 300 -0.23 -12.71 -21.11
N TYR A 301 0.18 -12.45 -19.87
CA TYR A 301 0.91 -11.24 -19.53
C TYR A 301 2.35 -11.26 -20.06
N HIS A 302 3.06 -12.38 -19.94
CA HIS A 302 4.40 -12.55 -20.50
C HIS A 302 4.36 -12.36 -22.02
N ASP A 303 3.40 -12.99 -22.68
CA ASP A 303 3.22 -12.82 -24.13
C ASP A 303 2.89 -11.37 -24.47
N TRP A 304 2.04 -10.68 -23.70
CA TRP A 304 1.81 -9.25 -23.89
C TRP A 304 3.08 -8.40 -23.69
N PHE A 305 3.89 -8.66 -22.65
CA PHE A 305 5.15 -7.94 -22.45
C PHE A 305 6.16 -8.22 -23.57
N ARG A 306 6.17 -9.45 -24.10
CA ARG A 306 6.96 -9.82 -25.28
C ARG A 306 6.48 -9.06 -26.51
N ASP A 307 5.18 -9.00 -26.74
CA ASP A 307 4.57 -8.25 -27.85
C ASP A 307 4.83 -6.74 -27.73
N VAL A 308 4.79 -6.18 -26.52
CA VAL A 308 5.17 -4.78 -26.26
C VAL A 308 6.64 -4.54 -26.64
N ARG A 309 7.54 -5.48 -26.29
CA ARG A 309 8.94 -5.44 -26.67
C ARG A 309 9.11 -5.55 -28.19
N GLU A 310 8.40 -6.45 -28.85
CA GLU A 310 8.48 -6.69 -30.30
C GLU A 310 7.82 -5.60 -31.15
N ARG A 311 6.68 -5.04 -30.75
CA ARG A 311 6.02 -3.91 -31.43
C ARG A 311 6.93 -2.69 -31.53
N LYS A 312 7.75 -2.46 -30.50
CA LYS A 312 8.81 -1.45 -30.55
C LYS A 312 9.87 -1.76 -31.59
N HIS A 313 10.20 -3.03 -31.83
CA HIS A 313 11.13 -3.43 -32.91
C HIS A 313 10.48 -3.41 -34.31
N ALA A 314 9.16 -3.59 -34.41
CA ALA A 314 8.43 -3.60 -35.69
C ALA A 314 8.17 -2.19 -36.25
N LEU A 315 7.71 -1.24 -35.41
CA LEU A 315 7.57 0.19 -35.78
C LEU A 315 8.91 0.79 -36.25
N VAL A 316 9.98 0.16 -35.80
CA VAL A 316 11.38 0.45 -36.09
C VAL A 316 11.84 -0.14 -37.44
N SER A 317 11.43 -1.36 -37.77
CA SER A 317 11.90 -2.06 -38.97
C SER A 317 11.12 -1.66 -40.23
N GLY A 318 9.86 -1.25 -40.07
CA GLY A 318 8.97 -0.87 -41.18
C GLY A 318 9.25 0.51 -41.81
N VAL A 319 10.01 1.38 -41.14
CA VAL A 319 10.37 2.72 -41.68
C VAL A 319 11.51 2.65 -42.71
N LEU A 320 12.30 1.56 -42.71
CA LEU A 320 13.41 1.37 -43.64
C LEU A 320 13.05 0.61 -44.93
N GLN A 321 11.80 0.16 -45.11
CA GLN A 321 11.41 -0.67 -46.26
C GLN A 321 10.38 -0.04 -47.22
N VAL A 322 10.23 1.30 -47.18
CA VAL A 322 9.49 2.05 -48.22
C VAL A 322 10.48 2.92 -48.97
N GLY A 323 11.27 2.29 -49.84
CA GLY A 323 12.18 3.00 -50.73
C GLY A 323 13.27 2.13 -51.32
N SER A 324 12.91 1.22 -52.23
CA SER A 324 13.69 0.93 -53.45
C SER A 324 13.10 -0.28 -54.19
N SER A 325 11.97 -0.08 -54.87
CA SER A 325 11.56 -0.97 -55.96
C SER A 325 10.92 -0.12 -57.05
N ASP A 326 11.75 0.46 -57.91
CA ASP A 326 11.36 0.79 -59.27
C ASP A 326 12.57 0.66 -60.21
N MET A 327 12.26 0.20 -61.43
CA MET A 327 13.10 0.00 -62.62
C MET A 327 13.83 -1.35 -62.74
N LEU A 328 13.20 -2.33 -63.42
CA LEU A 328 13.46 -2.62 -64.85
C LEU A 328 12.63 -3.80 -65.38
N GLY A 329 11.94 -3.57 -66.51
CA GLY A 329 11.51 -4.56 -67.52
C GLY A 329 10.33 -5.46 -67.15
N GLY A 330 9.22 -5.57 -67.88
CA GLY A 330 8.97 -5.42 -69.32
C GLY A 330 8.29 -6.70 -69.79
N GLY A 331 7.09 -6.62 -70.40
CA GLY A 331 6.50 -7.80 -71.04
C GLY A 331 4.97 -7.86 -71.13
N ASN A 332 4.43 -7.21 -72.16
CA ASN A 332 3.29 -7.60 -73.00
C ASN A 332 2.22 -8.59 -72.50
N GLY A 333 0.96 -8.15 -72.66
CA GLY A 333 0.00 -8.86 -73.53
C GLY A 333 -1.32 -9.26 -72.90
N GLY A 334 -2.45 -8.83 -73.51
CA GLY A 334 -3.69 -9.60 -73.45
C GLY A 334 -4.99 -8.87 -73.13
N MET A 335 -5.47 -8.04 -74.06
CA MET A 335 -6.85 -8.02 -74.60
C MET A 335 -7.98 -8.75 -73.84
N ARG A 336 -9.03 -8.00 -73.43
CA ARG A 336 -10.49 -8.18 -73.72
C ARG A 336 -11.32 -7.42 -72.67
N GLN A 337 -11.98 -6.32 -73.00
CA GLN A 337 -13.31 -6.15 -73.62
C GLN A 337 -14.52 -6.37 -72.67
N GLY A 338 -15.35 -5.32 -72.58
CA GLY A 338 -16.75 -5.30 -72.12
C GLY A 338 -16.88 -4.94 -70.64
N GLY A 339 -17.61 -3.92 -70.19
CA GLY A 339 -18.69 -3.09 -70.72
C GLY A 339 -19.50 -2.70 -69.46
N ASN A 340 -19.62 -1.43 -69.08
CA ASN A 340 -20.60 -0.44 -69.55
C ASN A 340 -21.47 0.02 -68.35
N GLY A 341 -21.74 1.33 -68.29
CA GLY A 341 -22.70 1.99 -67.37
C GLY A 341 -22.05 2.51 -66.08
N GLY A 342 -22.09 3.79 -65.72
CA GLY A 342 -22.80 4.94 -66.26
C GLY A 342 -22.82 6.04 -65.19
N MET A 343 -23.01 7.27 -65.65
CA MET A 343 -23.37 8.50 -64.91
C MET A 343 -22.28 9.41 -64.33
N LYS A 344 -22.23 10.54 -65.03
CA LYS A 344 -21.63 11.86 -64.78
C LYS A 344 -22.10 12.52 -63.47
N GLN A 345 -21.17 13.20 -62.81
CA GLN A 345 -21.17 14.63 -62.41
C GLN A 345 -19.91 14.80 -61.53
N GLY A 346 -18.92 15.64 -61.82
CA GLY A 346 -19.01 17.07 -62.12
C GLY A 346 -18.60 17.82 -60.85
N GLY A 347 -17.31 18.15 -60.69
CA GLY A 347 -16.83 18.89 -59.52
C GLY A 347 -15.32 19.05 -59.48
N ILE A 348 -14.81 20.05 -60.19
CA ILE A 348 -13.42 20.51 -60.15
C ILE A 348 -13.18 21.17 -58.78
N GLY A 349 -12.22 20.65 -58.02
CA GLY A 349 -11.74 21.25 -56.78
C GLY A 349 -10.25 20.97 -56.61
N ASN A 350 -9.42 21.93 -57.01
CA ASN A 350 -7.99 21.98 -56.69
C ASN A 350 -7.81 21.99 -55.17
N GLY A 351 -7.44 20.84 -54.58
CA GLY A 351 -6.97 20.73 -53.20
C GLY A 351 -5.49 20.39 -53.21
N GLY A 352 -4.65 21.41 -53.01
CA GLY A 352 -3.21 21.25 -52.92
C GLY A 352 -2.83 20.24 -51.84
N MET A 353 -1.99 19.27 -52.22
CA MET A 353 -1.28 18.39 -51.29
C MET A 353 -0.25 19.23 -50.52
N GLY A 354 -0.73 19.89 -49.47
CA GLY A 354 0.13 20.44 -48.42
C GLY A 354 0.62 19.29 -47.55
N GLY A 355 1.85 18.84 -47.79
CA GLY A 355 2.58 17.99 -46.85
C GLY A 355 2.71 18.70 -45.50
N GLN A 356 1.80 18.40 -44.58
CA GLN A 356 1.92 18.83 -43.19
C GLN A 356 3.06 18.04 -42.57
N GLY A 357 4.16 18.75 -42.34
CA GLY A 357 5.36 18.24 -41.71
C GLY A 357 5.06 17.57 -40.37
N MET A 358 5.72 16.44 -40.17
CA MET A 358 5.93 15.79 -38.89
C MET A 358 6.66 16.75 -37.95
N GLY A 359 5.91 17.65 -37.34
CA GLY A 359 6.42 18.66 -36.41
C GLY A 359 5.56 18.75 -35.14
N GLN A 360 4.70 17.76 -34.88
CA GLN A 360 4.15 17.60 -33.53
C GLN A 360 5.30 17.11 -32.64
N GLY A 361 5.91 18.04 -31.91
CA GLY A 361 6.68 17.75 -30.71
C GLY A 361 5.75 17.07 -29.71
N GLY A 362 5.51 15.78 -29.94
CA GLY A 362 4.58 14.98 -29.18
C GLY A 362 5.05 14.91 -27.74
N MET A 363 4.21 15.37 -26.83
CA MET A 363 4.30 15.02 -25.41
C MET A 363 4.68 13.55 -25.34
N SER A 364 5.81 13.23 -24.73
CA SER A 364 6.35 11.87 -24.74
C SER A 364 5.27 10.92 -24.25
N LYS A 365 4.70 10.17 -25.21
CA LYS A 365 3.65 9.18 -24.94
C LYS A 365 4.13 8.27 -23.83
N GLN A 366 3.19 7.79 -23.02
CA GLN A 366 3.54 6.76 -22.06
C GLN A 366 4.22 5.61 -22.83
N ILE A 367 5.17 4.91 -22.22
CA ILE A 367 5.83 3.76 -22.83
C ILE A 367 6.09 2.68 -21.78
N VAL A 368 6.06 1.43 -22.21
CA VAL A 368 6.65 0.29 -21.49
C VAL A 368 7.88 -0.14 -22.29
N ALA A 369 9.01 -0.36 -21.63
CA ALA A 369 10.29 -0.63 -22.26
C ALA A 369 10.98 -1.81 -21.59
N TRP A 370 11.30 -2.83 -22.39
CA TRP A 370 12.05 -4.00 -21.98
C TRP A 370 13.04 -4.35 -23.09
N ASN A 371 14.29 -3.90 -22.93
CA ASN A 371 15.29 -3.96 -24.02
C ASN A 371 16.39 -5.00 -23.79
N LYS A 372 16.67 -5.35 -22.53
CA LYS A 372 17.76 -6.26 -22.13
C LYS A 372 17.29 -7.12 -20.96
N GLY A 373 18.03 -8.22 -20.74
CA GLY A 373 17.77 -9.14 -19.65
C GLY A 373 16.61 -10.09 -19.93
N GLU A 374 16.44 -11.03 -19.01
CA GLU A 374 15.30 -11.93 -18.96
C GLU A 374 14.03 -11.17 -18.53
N PHE A 375 12.88 -11.83 -18.65
CA PHE A 375 11.62 -11.25 -18.20
C PHE A 375 11.60 -11.23 -16.68
N ALA A 376 12.01 -10.11 -16.12
CA ALA A 376 12.01 -9.86 -14.70
C ALA A 376 11.55 -8.42 -14.44
N PRO A 377 10.82 -8.15 -13.35
CA PRO A 377 10.22 -6.83 -13.09
C PRO A 377 11.25 -5.68 -13.14
N GLU A 378 12.47 -5.94 -12.69
CA GLU A 378 13.57 -4.99 -12.65
C GLU A 378 14.11 -4.64 -14.05
N ASN A 379 13.83 -5.47 -15.06
CA ASN A 379 14.22 -5.25 -16.45
C ASN A 379 13.12 -4.59 -17.29
N VAL A 380 11.91 -4.46 -16.74
CA VAL A 380 10.77 -3.83 -17.39
C VAL A 380 10.57 -2.44 -16.82
N PHE A 381 10.60 -1.43 -17.69
CA PHE A 381 10.49 -0.02 -17.29
C PHE A 381 9.20 0.60 -17.82
N CYS A 382 8.50 1.33 -16.96
CA CYS A 382 7.33 2.11 -17.33
C CYS A 382 7.63 3.60 -17.26
N ARG A 383 7.20 4.36 -18.29
CA ARG A 383 7.15 5.81 -18.20
C ARG A 383 5.97 6.19 -17.34
N THR A 384 6.20 6.98 -16.31
CA THR A 384 5.14 7.36 -15.38
C THR A 384 4.20 8.40 -15.99
N VAL A 385 2.92 8.31 -15.62
CA VAL A 385 1.91 9.26 -16.10
C VAL A 385 2.01 10.61 -15.40
N ASP A 386 2.46 10.64 -14.15
CA ASP A 386 2.52 11.83 -13.29
C ASP A 386 3.81 12.65 -13.46
N THR A 387 4.97 11.99 -13.52
CA THR A 387 6.29 12.65 -13.57
C THR A 387 7.04 12.47 -14.90
N GLY A 388 6.59 11.57 -15.77
CA GLY A 388 7.24 11.28 -17.05
C GLY A 388 8.62 10.60 -16.93
N ARG A 389 9.02 10.21 -15.71
CA ARG A 389 10.24 9.41 -15.45
C ARG A 389 10.06 8.01 -16.01
N LEU A 390 11.16 7.36 -16.33
CA LEU A 390 11.22 5.96 -16.73
C LEU A 390 11.73 5.16 -15.54
N ILE A 391 10.85 4.41 -14.88
CA ILE A 391 11.15 3.66 -13.65
C ILE A 391 10.94 2.15 -13.87
N PRO A 392 11.71 1.28 -13.20
CA PRO A 392 11.52 -0.17 -13.28
C PRO A 392 10.23 -0.63 -12.58
N LEU A 393 9.75 -1.86 -12.84
CA LEU A 393 8.56 -2.45 -12.22
C LEU A 393 8.82 -3.14 -10.86
N ASP A 394 10.07 -3.39 -10.51
CA ASP A 394 10.52 -4.01 -9.24
C ASP A 394 10.39 -3.12 -8.00
N ARG A 395 9.73 -1.96 -8.12
CA ARG A 395 9.57 -1.06 -6.98
C ARG A 395 8.56 -1.65 -6.04
N THR A 396 8.99 -1.87 -4.81
CA THR A 396 8.14 -2.42 -3.77
C THR A 396 7.04 -1.43 -3.37
N TRP A 397 5.95 -1.96 -2.82
CA TRP A 397 4.85 -1.17 -2.28
C TRP A 397 4.23 -1.89 -1.09
N THR A 398 3.45 -1.15 -0.31
CA THR A 398 2.62 -1.67 0.76
C THR A 398 1.18 -1.79 0.26
N THR A 399 0.57 -2.96 0.42
CA THR A 399 -0.83 -3.18 0.06
C THR A 399 -1.70 -3.19 1.31
N HIS A 400 -2.67 -2.29 1.37
CA HIS A 400 -3.67 -2.24 2.43
C HIS A 400 -5.00 -2.82 1.93
N VAL A 401 -5.39 -3.95 2.50
CA VAL A 401 -6.63 -4.65 2.15
C VAL A 401 -7.65 -4.45 3.27
N TYR A 402 -8.74 -3.77 2.96
CA TYR A 402 -9.89 -3.59 3.83
C TYR A 402 -10.94 -4.63 3.48
N HIS A 403 -11.35 -5.43 4.45
CA HIS A 403 -12.31 -6.51 4.22
C HIS A 403 -13.27 -6.65 5.40
N HIS A 404 -14.43 -7.25 5.15
CA HIS A 404 -15.38 -7.56 6.21
C HIS A 404 -14.81 -8.61 7.17
N GLN A 405 -15.17 -8.55 8.46
CA GLN A 405 -14.68 -9.47 9.50
C GLN A 405 -14.98 -10.95 9.18
N SER A 406 -16.11 -11.23 8.52
CA SER A 406 -16.47 -12.59 8.11
C SER A 406 -15.46 -13.27 7.17
N ILE A 407 -14.66 -12.50 6.42
CA ILE A 407 -13.59 -13.06 5.57
C ILE A 407 -12.47 -13.64 6.45
N GLN A 408 -12.15 -12.96 7.55
CA GLN A 408 -11.16 -13.41 8.53
C GLN A 408 -11.66 -14.63 9.29
N GLU A 409 -12.93 -14.65 9.69
CA GLU A 409 -13.55 -15.77 10.42
C GLU A 409 -13.54 -17.08 9.61
N ARG A 410 -13.68 -16.97 8.28
CA ARG A 410 -13.57 -18.11 7.36
C ARG A 410 -12.13 -18.57 7.13
N LYS A 411 -11.15 -17.96 7.81
CA LYS A 411 -9.71 -18.20 7.64
C LYS A 411 -9.26 -18.12 6.18
N ARG A 412 -9.94 -17.33 5.34
CA ARG A 412 -9.53 -17.13 3.96
C ARG A 412 -8.31 -16.22 3.95
N PRO A 413 -7.15 -16.67 3.46
CA PRO A 413 -5.99 -15.80 3.38
C PRO A 413 -6.30 -14.62 2.45
N ILE A 414 -5.77 -13.44 2.78
CA ILE A 414 -5.86 -12.25 1.94
C ILE A 414 -4.87 -12.33 0.77
N MET A 415 -3.80 -13.10 0.92
CA MET A 415 -2.76 -13.31 -0.10
C MET A 415 -3.33 -13.67 -1.49
N PRO A 416 -4.26 -14.63 -1.64
CA PRO A 416 -4.91 -14.90 -2.93
C PRO A 416 -5.53 -13.69 -3.62
N VAL A 417 -6.11 -12.76 -2.87
CA VAL A 417 -6.74 -11.55 -3.46
C VAL A 417 -5.68 -10.67 -4.11
N VAL A 418 -4.54 -10.49 -3.46
CA VAL A 418 -3.44 -9.67 -4.00
C VAL A 418 -2.73 -10.41 -5.13
N PHE A 419 -2.50 -11.71 -4.97
CA PHE A 419 -1.85 -12.56 -5.97
C PHE A 419 -2.60 -12.60 -7.30
N THR A 420 -3.94 -12.71 -7.28
CA THR A 420 -4.76 -12.74 -8.51
C THR A 420 -4.75 -11.44 -9.29
N MET A 421 -4.40 -10.32 -8.65
CA MET A 421 -4.32 -8.99 -9.26
C MET A 421 -2.88 -8.50 -9.43
N LEU A 422 -1.89 -9.33 -9.10
CA LEU A 422 -0.51 -8.89 -9.00
C LEU A 422 0.05 -8.26 -10.28
N PRO A 423 -0.17 -8.81 -11.50
CA PRO A 423 0.26 -8.17 -12.74
C PRO A 423 -0.26 -6.74 -12.90
N GLU A 424 -1.56 -6.53 -12.62
CA GLU A 424 -2.22 -5.25 -12.72
C GLU A 424 -1.70 -4.28 -11.64
N LEU A 425 -1.47 -4.78 -10.42
CA LEU A 425 -0.92 -3.98 -9.32
C LEU A 425 0.51 -3.52 -9.62
N MET A 426 1.36 -4.39 -10.16
CA MET A 426 2.72 -4.05 -10.56
C MET A 426 2.74 -2.96 -11.64
N LEU A 427 1.87 -3.09 -12.65
CA LEU A 427 1.75 -2.07 -13.70
C LEU A 427 1.20 -0.77 -13.14
N LEU A 428 0.11 -0.80 -12.37
CA LEU A 428 -0.45 0.39 -11.73
C LEU A 428 0.59 1.08 -10.85
N ARG A 429 1.36 0.33 -10.06
CA ARG A 429 2.48 0.87 -9.27
C ARG A 429 3.54 1.50 -10.16
N GLY A 430 4.01 0.79 -11.18
CA GLY A 430 5.08 1.25 -12.08
C GLY A 430 4.69 2.43 -12.97
N MET A 431 3.39 2.69 -13.17
CA MET A 431 2.91 3.85 -13.92
C MET A 431 2.89 5.15 -13.11
N HIS A 432 3.05 5.09 -11.80
CA HIS A 432 3.03 6.25 -10.92
C HIS A 432 4.34 6.36 -10.17
N ASP A 433 4.99 7.51 -10.26
CA ASP A 433 6.24 7.72 -9.53
C ASP A 433 5.93 8.09 -8.07
N SER A 434 4.93 8.96 -7.87
CA SER A 434 4.61 9.57 -6.57
C SER A 434 3.26 9.14 -6.03
N GLY A 435 3.21 8.79 -4.73
CA GLY A 435 1.95 8.55 -4.00
C GLY A 435 1.28 7.21 -4.33
N CYS A 436 2.08 6.23 -4.77
CA CYS A 436 1.64 4.85 -5.02
C CYS A 436 2.44 3.82 -4.22
N ASP A 437 3.24 4.23 -3.25
CA ASP A 437 3.90 3.31 -2.30
C ASP A 437 2.89 2.61 -1.37
N GLU A 438 1.68 3.19 -1.24
CA GLU A 438 0.53 2.57 -0.58
C GLU A 438 -0.56 2.28 -1.61
N ILE A 439 -0.93 1.02 -1.81
CA ILE A 439 -2.07 0.59 -2.62
C ILE A 439 -3.24 0.22 -1.69
N PHE A 440 -4.44 0.68 -2.03
CA PHE A 440 -5.64 0.46 -1.22
C PHE A 440 -6.64 -0.41 -1.97
N ILE A 441 -7.04 -1.51 -1.33
CA ILE A 441 -8.01 -2.47 -1.86
C ILE A 441 -9.15 -2.62 -0.85
N ILE A 442 -10.40 -2.46 -1.30
CA ILE A 442 -11.59 -2.76 -0.52
C ILE A 442 -12.22 -4.03 -1.09
N VAL A 443 -12.29 -5.10 -0.30
CA VAL A 443 -12.86 -6.38 -0.69
C VAL A 443 -14.37 -6.39 -0.42
N THR A 444 -15.13 -6.78 -1.44
CA THR A 444 -16.59 -6.84 -1.42
C THR A 444 -17.12 -8.10 -2.11
N ASP A 445 -18.41 -8.37 -1.98
CA ASP A 445 -19.11 -9.44 -2.69
C ASP A 445 -20.17 -8.90 -3.68
N LEU A 446 -19.96 -7.69 -4.19
CA LEU A 446 -20.86 -7.04 -5.15
C LEU A 446 -20.91 -7.80 -6.48
N LYS A 447 -22.11 -7.90 -7.06
CA LYS A 447 -22.30 -8.39 -8.44
C LYS A 447 -21.99 -7.30 -9.46
N ARG A 448 -21.84 -7.69 -10.74
CA ARG A 448 -21.56 -6.79 -11.88
C ARG A 448 -22.43 -5.51 -11.89
N GLN A 449 -23.76 -5.66 -11.87
CA GLN A 449 -24.67 -4.50 -11.89
C GLN A 449 -24.55 -3.63 -10.63
N GLU A 450 -24.33 -4.24 -9.47
CA GLU A 450 -24.17 -3.51 -8.21
C GLU A 450 -22.84 -2.75 -8.20
N MET A 451 -21.78 -3.31 -8.77
CA MET A 451 -20.49 -2.63 -8.97
C MET A 451 -20.63 -1.42 -9.90
N ASP A 452 -21.39 -1.55 -10.99
CA ASP A 452 -21.70 -0.43 -11.90
C ASP A 452 -22.46 0.70 -11.15
N ASP A 453 -23.52 0.35 -10.40
CA ASP A 453 -24.32 1.32 -9.64
C ASP A 453 -23.48 2.03 -8.55
N VAL A 454 -22.65 1.28 -7.82
CA VAL A 454 -21.74 1.80 -6.78
C VAL A 454 -20.67 2.71 -7.39
N THR A 455 -20.14 2.34 -8.56
CA THR A 455 -19.18 3.16 -9.32
C THR A 455 -19.78 4.51 -9.70
N GLU A 456 -21.00 4.53 -10.23
CA GLU A 456 -21.70 5.78 -10.57
C GLU A 456 -22.02 6.64 -9.35
N TYR A 457 -22.39 6.02 -8.23
CA TYR A 457 -22.53 6.73 -6.96
C TYR A 457 -21.21 7.39 -6.55
N PHE A 458 -20.09 6.67 -6.62
CA PHE A 458 -18.79 7.23 -6.21
C PHE A 458 -18.35 8.39 -7.08
N LYS A 459 -18.58 8.32 -8.40
CA LYS A 459 -18.38 9.46 -9.30
C LYS A 459 -19.24 10.66 -8.90
N LEU A 460 -20.53 10.42 -8.58
CA LEU A 460 -21.46 11.47 -8.17
C LEU A 460 -21.04 12.13 -6.85
N VAL A 461 -20.79 11.36 -5.79
CA VAL A 461 -20.43 11.91 -4.47
C VAL A 461 -19.06 12.58 -4.50
N CYS A 462 -18.07 12.02 -5.21
CA CYS A 462 -16.72 12.58 -5.24
C CYS A 462 -16.67 13.93 -5.98
N ARG A 463 -17.32 14.02 -7.15
CA ARG A 463 -17.42 15.25 -7.94
C ARG A 463 -18.01 16.44 -7.16
N HIS A 464 -18.91 16.16 -6.21
CA HIS A 464 -19.68 17.18 -5.51
C HIS A 464 -19.30 17.39 -4.04
N SER A 465 -18.59 16.45 -3.42
CA SER A 465 -18.18 16.55 -2.01
C SER A 465 -16.71 16.95 -1.85
N PHE A 466 -15.86 16.73 -2.86
CA PHE A 466 -14.45 17.08 -2.80
C PHE A 466 -14.16 18.44 -3.45
N GLY A 467 -13.24 19.21 -2.85
CA GLY A 467 -12.78 20.50 -3.38
C GLY A 467 -13.47 21.73 -2.80
N GLY A 468 -14.11 21.62 -1.62
CA GLY A 468 -14.55 22.76 -0.81
C GLY A 468 -15.65 23.63 -1.42
N ARG A 469 -16.24 23.24 -2.56
CA ARG A 469 -17.40 23.95 -3.11
C ARG A 469 -18.64 23.52 -2.35
N PRO A 470 -19.52 24.46 -1.95
CA PRO A 470 -20.79 24.10 -1.37
C PRO A 470 -21.59 23.24 -2.36
N CYS A 471 -22.03 22.07 -1.90
CA CYS A 471 -22.91 21.20 -2.68
C CYS A 471 -24.28 21.87 -2.83
N LYS A 472 -24.85 21.86 -4.04
CA LYS A 472 -26.21 22.37 -4.23
C LYS A 472 -27.20 21.46 -3.49
N PRO A 473 -28.21 22.00 -2.78
CA PRO A 473 -29.17 21.17 -2.04
C PRO A 473 -29.89 20.11 -2.89
N SER A 474 -30.13 20.38 -4.18
CA SER A 474 -30.71 19.40 -5.11
C SER A 474 -29.78 18.21 -5.38
N ILE A 475 -28.47 18.46 -5.48
CA ILE A 475 -27.46 17.41 -5.66
C ILE A 475 -27.23 16.65 -4.37
N GLU A 476 -27.23 17.35 -3.23
CA GLU A 476 -27.15 16.71 -1.92
C GLU A 476 -28.30 15.72 -1.69
N ARG A 477 -29.55 16.14 -1.97
CA ARG A 477 -30.71 15.23 -1.91
C ARG A 477 -30.57 14.04 -2.84
N ARG A 478 -30.00 14.23 -4.04
CA ARG A 478 -29.73 13.13 -4.98
C ARG A 478 -28.70 12.15 -4.43
N ILE A 479 -27.59 12.64 -3.85
CA ILE A 479 -26.57 11.80 -3.22
C ILE A 479 -27.15 11.00 -2.07
N GLN A 480 -27.96 11.64 -1.22
CA GLN A 480 -28.64 10.98 -0.10
C GLN A 480 -29.61 9.89 -0.60
N TYR A 481 -30.40 10.19 -1.63
CA TYR A 481 -31.32 9.23 -2.25
C TYR A 481 -30.56 8.01 -2.82
N GLU A 482 -29.52 8.22 -3.61
CA GLU A 482 -28.72 7.12 -4.18
C GLU A 482 -28.04 6.30 -3.08
N HIS A 483 -27.51 6.96 -2.04
CA HIS A 483 -26.93 6.27 -0.89
C HIS A 483 -27.95 5.37 -0.19
N MET A 484 -29.17 5.88 0.06
CA MET A 484 -30.26 5.08 0.62
C MET A 484 -30.66 3.93 -0.30
N ARG A 485 -30.84 4.19 -1.61
CA ARG A 485 -31.21 3.17 -2.61
C ARG A 485 -30.20 2.02 -2.62
N LEU A 486 -28.91 2.33 -2.67
CA LEU A 486 -27.83 1.35 -2.64
C LEU A 486 -27.77 0.62 -1.30
N SER A 487 -27.88 1.34 -0.18
CA SER A 487 -27.93 0.72 1.15
C SER A 487 -29.06 -0.30 1.27
N HIS A 488 -30.29 0.05 0.88
CA HIS A 488 -31.42 -0.85 0.94
C HIS A 488 -31.29 -2.03 -0.03
N THR A 489 -30.81 -1.77 -1.26
CA THR A 489 -30.59 -2.82 -2.27
C THR A 489 -29.57 -3.83 -1.77
N LEU A 490 -28.39 -3.39 -1.34
CA LEU A 490 -27.30 -4.27 -0.94
C LEU A 490 -27.59 -4.99 0.39
N VAL A 491 -28.30 -4.36 1.32
CA VAL A 491 -28.80 -5.03 2.54
C VAL A 491 -29.82 -6.12 2.20
N ARG A 492 -30.77 -5.85 1.28
CA ARG A 492 -31.75 -6.86 0.84
C ARG A 492 -31.09 -8.05 0.16
N GLN A 493 -29.99 -7.82 -0.55
CA GLN A 493 -29.18 -8.86 -1.18
C GLN A 493 -28.16 -9.50 -0.22
N ARG A 494 -28.14 -9.08 1.06
CA ARG A 494 -27.22 -9.57 2.10
C ARG A 494 -25.74 -9.46 1.71
N ARG A 495 -25.38 -8.37 1.04
CA ARG A 495 -23.99 -8.08 0.66
C ARG A 495 -23.12 -7.77 1.87
N THR A 496 -21.88 -8.21 1.77
CA THR A 496 -20.85 -8.01 2.78
C THR A 496 -19.55 -7.51 2.12
N PRO A 497 -19.01 -6.37 2.56
CA PRO A 497 -19.56 -5.45 3.55
C PRO A 497 -20.82 -4.73 3.06
N CYS A 498 -21.58 -4.14 3.99
CA CYS A 498 -22.76 -3.36 3.62
C CYS A 498 -22.34 -2.03 2.97
N PHE A 499 -23.24 -1.41 2.20
CA PHE A 499 -22.89 -0.21 1.43
C PHE A 499 -22.33 0.96 2.29
N PRO A 500 -22.91 1.30 3.46
CA PRO A 500 -22.33 2.34 4.32
C PRO A 500 -20.88 2.06 4.73
N GLN A 501 -20.52 0.80 5.00
CA GLN A 501 -19.14 0.43 5.34
C GLN A 501 -18.19 0.62 4.15
N ILE A 502 -18.62 0.26 2.95
CA ILE A 502 -17.84 0.46 1.70
C ILE A 502 -17.63 1.95 1.45
N ASP A 503 -18.70 2.75 1.49
CA ASP A 503 -18.64 4.20 1.26
C ASP A 503 -17.80 4.92 2.32
N LEU A 504 -17.99 4.62 3.61
CA LEU A 504 -17.21 5.22 4.70
C LEU A 504 -15.72 4.97 4.51
N THR A 505 -15.35 3.72 4.24
CA THR A 505 -13.95 3.32 4.06
C THR A 505 -13.34 3.99 2.85
N LEU A 506 -14.02 3.96 1.69
CA LEU A 506 -13.52 4.57 0.46
C LEU A 506 -13.32 6.08 0.63
N ARG A 507 -14.31 6.80 1.16
CA ARG A 507 -14.17 8.25 1.37
C ARG A 507 -13.08 8.55 2.41
N ALA A 508 -12.95 7.76 3.47
CA ALA A 508 -11.89 7.96 4.47
C ALA A 508 -10.49 7.80 3.85
N ILE A 509 -10.28 6.78 3.01
CA ILE A 509 -9.04 6.60 2.23
C ILE A 509 -8.78 7.83 1.35
N LEU A 510 -9.79 8.32 0.62
CA LEU A 510 -9.64 9.50 -0.24
C LEU A 510 -9.28 10.77 0.53
N TYR A 511 -9.82 10.97 1.73
CA TYR A 511 -9.54 12.16 2.55
C TYR A 511 -8.17 12.10 3.23
N GLU A 512 -7.86 10.99 3.88
CA GLU A 512 -6.65 10.84 4.70
C GLU A 512 -5.42 10.50 3.86
N LYS A 513 -5.57 9.59 2.89
CA LYS A 513 -4.46 9.00 2.14
C LYS A 513 -4.26 9.62 0.76
N ARG A 514 -5.34 10.09 0.12
CA ARG A 514 -5.31 10.76 -1.20
C ARG A 514 -4.53 9.96 -2.26
N PRO A 515 -4.82 8.66 -2.43
CA PRO A 515 -4.05 7.83 -3.35
C PRO A 515 -4.27 8.27 -4.81
N ARG A 516 -3.38 7.85 -5.73
CA ARG A 516 -3.59 8.08 -7.18
C ARG A 516 -4.72 7.22 -7.73
N PHE A 517 -4.82 6.00 -7.24
CA PHE A 517 -5.88 5.06 -7.52
C PHE A 517 -6.21 4.22 -6.28
N LEU A 518 -7.39 3.61 -6.27
CA LEU A 518 -7.78 2.60 -5.28
C LEU A 518 -8.64 1.55 -5.98
N ILE A 519 -8.70 0.34 -5.42
CA ILE A 519 -9.38 -0.79 -6.05
C ILE A 519 -10.55 -1.24 -5.17
N LEU A 520 -11.72 -1.39 -5.80
CA LEU A 520 -12.86 -2.07 -5.22
C LEU A 520 -12.92 -3.48 -5.80
N PHE A 521 -12.41 -4.43 -5.03
CA PHE A 521 -12.29 -5.83 -5.44
C PHE A 521 -13.58 -6.57 -5.14
N SER A 522 -14.10 -7.32 -6.12
CA SER A 522 -15.20 -8.25 -5.89
C SER A 522 -14.69 -9.68 -5.82
N SER A 523 -15.03 -10.39 -4.74
CA SER A 523 -14.72 -11.82 -4.61
C SER A 523 -15.69 -12.73 -5.39
N GLN A 524 -16.67 -12.16 -6.10
CA GLN A 524 -17.62 -12.92 -6.90
C GLN A 524 -17.02 -13.20 -8.28
N THR A 525 -16.93 -14.48 -8.67
CA THR A 525 -16.34 -14.92 -9.95
C THR A 525 -17.06 -14.37 -11.18
N ALA A 526 -18.37 -14.11 -11.07
CA ALA A 526 -19.18 -13.50 -12.13
C ALA A 526 -19.21 -11.96 -12.09
N SER A 527 -18.40 -11.34 -11.23
CA SER A 527 -18.23 -9.89 -11.16
C SER A 527 -16.84 -9.50 -11.61
N TYR A 528 -16.61 -8.20 -11.71
CA TYR A 528 -15.32 -7.61 -12.02
C TYR A 528 -14.93 -6.70 -10.86
N SER A 529 -13.64 -6.42 -10.73
CA SER A 529 -13.11 -5.44 -9.78
C SER A 529 -12.90 -4.09 -10.46
N GLN A 530 -13.19 -2.99 -9.75
CA GLN A 530 -13.12 -1.65 -10.31
C GLN A 530 -11.90 -0.89 -9.79
N ILE A 531 -11.06 -0.40 -10.71
CA ILE A 531 -10.03 0.61 -10.39
C ILE A 531 -10.70 1.98 -10.41
N PHE A 532 -10.51 2.76 -9.36
CA PHE A 532 -10.91 4.16 -9.28
C PHE A 532 -9.69 5.06 -9.33
N PHE A 533 -9.58 5.88 -10.38
CA PHE A 533 -8.53 6.90 -10.47
C PHE A 533 -9.02 8.21 -9.84
N THR A 534 -8.21 8.82 -8.98
CA THR A 534 -8.63 10.04 -8.28
C THR A 534 -8.58 11.29 -9.16
N HIS A 535 -7.83 11.25 -10.26
CA HIS A 535 -7.72 12.35 -11.23
C HIS A 535 -7.49 11.82 -12.66
N PRO A 536 -8.00 12.51 -13.72
CA PRO A 536 -7.78 12.10 -15.12
C PRO A 536 -6.30 11.93 -15.50
N SER A 537 -5.40 12.73 -14.93
CA SER A 537 -3.95 12.63 -15.21
C SER A 537 -3.30 11.40 -14.61
N TYR A 538 -4.02 10.59 -13.84
CA TYR A 538 -3.53 9.32 -13.31
C TYR A 538 -3.98 8.13 -14.17
N VAL A 539 -4.81 8.37 -15.18
CA VAL A 539 -5.26 7.31 -16.08
C VAL A 539 -4.14 6.95 -17.07
N PRO A 540 -3.84 5.67 -17.27
CA PRO A 540 -2.91 5.20 -18.28
C PRO A 540 -3.29 5.61 -19.71
N ASP A 541 -2.30 5.68 -20.59
CA ASP A 541 -2.48 5.97 -22.00
C ASP A 541 -3.11 4.77 -22.73
N GLU A 542 -4.11 5.02 -23.57
CA GLU A 542 -4.83 3.96 -24.29
C GLU A 542 -3.94 3.22 -25.30
N ASP A 543 -2.95 3.92 -25.86
CA ASP A 543 -2.05 3.38 -26.89
C ASP A 543 -1.21 2.19 -26.37
N ILE A 544 -0.99 2.09 -25.06
CA ILE A 544 -0.22 0.99 -24.46
C ILE A 544 -1.13 -0.18 -24.12
N PHE A 545 -2.28 0.10 -23.52
CA PHE A 545 -3.07 -0.89 -22.80
C PHE A 545 -4.31 -1.36 -23.58
N TYR A 546 -4.50 -0.89 -24.81
CA TYR A 546 -5.61 -1.33 -25.65
C TYR A 546 -5.69 -2.85 -25.80
N ASP A 547 -4.54 -3.51 -25.96
CA ASP A 547 -4.40 -4.96 -26.09
C ASP A 547 -3.91 -5.65 -24.81
N TYR A 548 -4.00 -4.97 -23.66
CA TYR A 548 -3.67 -5.57 -22.39
C TYR A 548 -4.55 -6.81 -22.14
N PRO A 549 -3.97 -7.94 -21.68
CA PRO A 549 -4.71 -9.19 -21.54
C PRO A 549 -5.97 -9.02 -20.71
N THR A 550 -7.04 -9.68 -21.17
CA THR A 550 -8.29 -9.83 -20.44
C THR A 550 -8.65 -11.28 -20.36
N GLY A 551 -9.40 -11.64 -19.31
CA GLY A 551 -9.65 -13.03 -18.96
C GLY A 551 -9.17 -13.29 -17.55
N CYS A 552 -9.93 -14.11 -16.81
CA CYS A 552 -9.37 -14.75 -15.64
C CYS A 552 -8.59 -15.99 -16.09
N LEU A 553 -7.72 -16.51 -15.23
CA LEU A 553 -6.93 -17.72 -15.51
C LEU A 553 -7.78 -19.00 -15.63
N ASN A 554 -9.11 -18.91 -15.50
CA ASN A 554 -10.00 -20.06 -15.62
C ASN A 554 -10.22 -20.39 -17.11
N PRO A 555 -9.81 -21.58 -17.59
CA PRO A 555 -9.98 -22.00 -18.99
C PRO A 555 -11.44 -22.05 -19.45
N CYS A 556 -12.38 -22.12 -18.50
CA CYS A 556 -13.81 -22.18 -18.77
C CYS A 556 -14.47 -20.79 -18.81
N CYS A 557 -13.74 -19.69 -18.56
CA CYS A 557 -14.32 -18.35 -18.64
C CYS A 557 -14.39 -17.87 -20.10
N THR A 558 -15.52 -17.29 -20.49
CA THR A 558 -15.68 -16.65 -21.80
C THR A 558 -14.92 -15.31 -21.84
N ASP A 559 -14.66 -14.79 -23.05
CA ASP A 559 -13.81 -13.60 -23.32
C ASP A 559 -14.15 -12.29 -22.57
N ASP A 560 -15.29 -12.24 -21.85
CA ASP A 560 -15.76 -11.08 -21.08
C ASP A 560 -15.39 -11.11 -19.59
N CYS A 561 -14.57 -12.08 -19.19
CA CYS A 561 -14.25 -12.35 -17.79
C CYS A 561 -13.05 -11.53 -17.31
N GLU A 562 -13.26 -10.28 -16.90
CA GLU A 562 -12.20 -9.42 -16.37
C GLU A 562 -12.16 -9.46 -14.83
N ILE A 563 -11.05 -9.95 -14.24
CA ILE A 563 -10.83 -9.91 -12.79
C ILE A 563 -10.82 -8.45 -12.32
N ILE A 564 -10.09 -7.60 -13.04
CA ILE A 564 -10.06 -6.15 -12.89
C ILE A 564 -10.41 -5.49 -14.22
N ARG A 565 -11.33 -4.51 -14.20
CA ARG A 565 -11.57 -3.60 -15.33
C ARG A 565 -10.41 -2.62 -15.50
N PHE A 566 -9.40 -3.03 -16.25
CA PHE A 566 -8.30 -2.15 -16.65
C PHE A 566 -8.76 -1.15 -17.72
N PRO A 567 -8.38 0.14 -17.67
CA PRO A 567 -8.86 1.16 -18.60
C PRO A 567 -8.18 1.08 -19.97
N ARG A 568 -8.50 0.05 -20.76
CA ARG A 568 -7.89 -0.23 -22.07
C ARG A 568 -8.08 0.89 -23.11
N ARG A 569 -9.18 1.66 -23.01
CA ARG A 569 -9.46 2.83 -23.87
C ARG A 569 -9.21 4.14 -23.13
N GLY A 570 -8.20 4.12 -22.24
CA GLY A 570 -7.74 5.25 -21.46
C GLY A 570 -8.89 5.94 -20.71
N LEU A 571 -8.95 7.27 -20.86
CA LEU A 571 -9.93 8.12 -20.18
C LEU A 571 -11.39 7.80 -20.50
N ALA A 572 -11.70 7.25 -21.68
CA ALA A 572 -13.08 6.97 -22.08
C ALA A 572 -13.70 5.83 -21.25
N THR A 573 -12.88 4.86 -20.85
CA THR A 573 -13.32 3.70 -20.06
C THR A 573 -12.92 3.76 -18.59
N ALA A 574 -12.06 4.70 -18.20
CA ALA A 574 -11.60 4.80 -16.82
C ALA A 574 -12.67 5.33 -15.86
N SER A 575 -12.79 4.70 -14.69
CA SER A 575 -13.61 5.20 -13.60
C SER A 575 -12.86 6.27 -12.81
N VAL A 576 -13.03 7.53 -13.22
CA VAL A 576 -12.37 8.69 -12.59
C VAL A 576 -13.29 9.37 -11.59
N LEU A 577 -12.83 9.56 -10.36
CA LEU A 577 -13.60 10.16 -9.26
C LEU A 577 -13.59 11.70 -9.25
N GLU A 578 -12.68 12.33 -10.00
CA GLU A 578 -12.50 13.79 -10.06
C GLU A 578 -12.27 14.44 -8.68
N VAL A 579 -11.49 13.78 -7.82
CA VAL A 579 -11.15 14.31 -6.49
C VAL A 579 -10.27 15.55 -6.67
N ARG A 580 -10.84 16.71 -6.38
CA ARG A 580 -10.09 17.96 -6.39
C ARG A 580 -9.13 17.97 -5.22
N VAL A 581 -7.84 17.85 -5.51
CA VAL A 581 -6.78 18.08 -4.54
C VAL A 581 -6.93 19.52 -4.04
N GLY A 582 -7.44 19.66 -2.82
CA GLY A 582 -7.54 20.94 -2.13
C GLY A 582 -6.14 21.46 -1.87
N GLY A 583 -5.54 22.11 -2.86
CA GLY A 583 -4.39 22.94 -2.63
C GLY A 583 -4.82 23.97 -1.60
N LYS A 584 -4.23 23.92 -0.41
CA LYS A 584 -4.22 25.04 0.53
C LYS A 584 -3.63 26.21 -0.23
N SER A 585 -4.47 26.95 -0.96
CA SER A 585 -4.14 28.31 -1.35
C SER A 585 -3.91 28.99 -0.02
N GLY A 586 -2.66 29.37 0.23
CA GLY A 586 -2.26 29.97 1.49
C GLY A 586 -3.14 31.18 1.74
N SER A 587 -4.17 31.01 2.57
CA SER A 587 -4.77 32.09 3.32
C SER A 587 -3.75 32.49 4.37
N GLY A 588 -2.65 33.09 3.92
CA GLY A 588 -1.79 33.88 4.77
C GLY A 588 -2.70 34.93 5.38
N GLY A 589 -2.88 34.83 6.70
CA GLY A 589 -3.62 35.79 7.49
C GLY A 589 -2.92 37.14 7.46
N GLY A 590 -3.13 37.89 6.39
CA GLY A 590 -2.98 39.32 6.39
C GLY A 590 -4.24 39.91 7.00
N SER A 591 -4.22 40.13 8.32
CA SER A 591 -5.17 41.00 9.00
C SER A 591 -4.97 42.45 8.53
N GLY A 592 -5.38 42.74 7.30
CA GLY A 592 -5.45 44.07 6.73
C GLY A 592 -6.88 44.55 6.79
N THR A 593 -7.25 45.19 7.91
CA THR A 593 -8.46 46.01 7.99
C THR A 593 -8.33 47.17 7.01
N GLY A 594 -9.01 47.13 5.86
CA GLY A 594 -8.90 48.23 4.91
C GLY A 594 -9.76 48.14 3.66
N ARG A 595 -10.95 48.74 3.76
CA ARG A 595 -11.74 49.40 2.69
C ARG A 595 -12.28 48.57 1.50
N SER A 596 -13.61 48.55 1.48
CA SER A 596 -14.51 48.48 0.32
C SER A 596 -13.90 48.86 -1.02
N GLY A 597 -13.61 47.84 -1.83
CA GLY A 597 -13.42 47.95 -3.27
C GLY A 597 -14.26 46.87 -3.94
N VAL A 598 -15.36 47.27 -4.59
CA VAL A 598 -16.22 46.40 -5.41
C VAL A 598 -15.45 46.03 -6.68
N GLY A 599 -14.53 45.08 -6.55
CA GLY A 599 -13.79 44.51 -7.67
C GLY A 599 -14.32 43.12 -7.99
N ARG A 600 -15.10 43.00 -9.06
CA ARG A 600 -15.43 41.72 -9.72
C ARG A 600 -14.13 41.11 -10.28
N GLY A 601 -13.33 40.47 -9.42
CA GLY A 601 -12.01 39.94 -9.74
C GLY A 601 -11.98 38.42 -9.72
N GLY A 602 -12.16 37.81 -10.89
CA GLY A 602 -11.62 36.51 -11.32
C GLY A 602 -11.70 35.34 -10.35
N ALA A 603 -12.68 34.46 -10.56
CA ALA A 603 -12.62 33.07 -10.10
C ALA A 603 -11.24 32.48 -10.49
N GLY A 604 -10.35 32.32 -9.50
CA GLY A 604 -9.02 31.77 -9.70
C GLY A 604 -9.14 30.44 -10.43
N ARG A 605 -8.74 30.43 -11.71
CA ARG A 605 -8.71 29.22 -12.52
C ARG A 605 -7.80 28.25 -11.79
N GLY A 606 -8.40 27.24 -11.14
CA GLY A 606 -7.67 26.19 -10.44
C GLY A 606 -6.54 25.71 -11.34
N ARG A 607 -5.31 25.78 -10.83
CA ARG A 607 -4.10 25.43 -11.57
C ARG A 607 -4.30 24.01 -12.09
N LYS A 608 -4.57 23.87 -13.39
CA LYS A 608 -4.75 22.57 -14.04
C LYS A 608 -3.50 21.75 -13.68
N VAL A 609 -3.69 20.54 -13.14
CA VAL A 609 -2.59 19.60 -12.92
C VAL A 609 -2.02 19.32 -14.31
N LYS A 610 -0.95 20.03 -14.67
CA LYS A 610 -0.20 19.77 -15.89
C LYS A 610 0.76 18.64 -15.59
N ARG A 611 0.87 17.69 -16.51
CA ARG A 611 1.91 16.67 -16.48
C ARG A 611 3.26 17.38 -16.35
N LYS A 612 4.03 17.04 -15.32
CA LYS A 612 5.37 17.58 -15.13
C LYS A 612 6.33 16.57 -15.72
N MET A 613 7.30 17.03 -16.48
CA MET A 613 8.43 16.19 -16.91
C MET A 613 9.52 16.38 -15.88
N MET A 614 9.88 15.34 -15.13
CA MET A 614 10.89 15.44 -14.08
C MET A 614 12.23 14.87 -14.53
N CYS A 615 13.30 15.29 -13.85
CA CYS A 615 14.61 14.64 -13.95
C CYS A 615 14.46 13.14 -13.66
N ASN A 616 15.07 12.27 -14.48
CA ASN A 616 14.87 10.82 -14.36
C ASN A 616 15.46 10.22 -13.07
N TRP A 617 16.54 10.81 -12.55
CA TRP A 617 17.07 10.42 -11.24
C TRP A 617 16.01 10.67 -10.16
N ILE A 618 15.62 9.61 -9.45
CA ILE A 618 14.45 9.65 -8.57
C ILE A 618 14.55 10.68 -7.44
N ASP A 619 15.74 10.88 -6.89
CA ASP A 619 15.95 11.78 -5.76
C ASP A 619 15.98 13.27 -6.19
N CYS A 620 15.76 13.57 -7.47
CA CYS A 620 15.77 14.93 -8.01
C CYS A 620 14.38 15.48 -8.32
N ASP A 621 13.97 16.51 -7.57
CA ASP A 621 12.67 17.19 -7.77
C ASP A 621 12.63 18.23 -8.89
N VAL A 622 13.70 18.36 -9.70
CA VAL A 622 13.73 19.32 -10.80
C VAL A 622 12.70 18.92 -11.86
N ALA A 623 11.72 19.80 -12.06
CA ALA A 623 10.72 19.68 -13.11
C ALA A 623 11.08 20.58 -14.30
N PHE A 624 11.06 20.00 -15.49
CA PHE A 624 11.15 20.70 -16.76
C PHE A 624 9.76 21.23 -17.12
N TRP A 625 9.69 22.52 -17.34
CA TRP A 625 8.50 23.12 -17.91
C TRP A 625 8.53 22.87 -19.41
N GLU A 626 7.43 22.34 -19.93
CA GLU A 626 7.20 22.34 -21.36
C GLU A 626 7.05 23.82 -21.76
N GLU A 627 8.10 24.36 -22.41
CA GLU A 627 8.00 25.65 -23.07
C GLU A 627 6.97 25.46 -24.16
N GLY A 628 5.72 25.81 -23.82
CA GLY A 628 4.63 25.76 -24.77
C GLY A 628 5.08 26.52 -25.99
N MET A 629 5.15 25.83 -27.13
CA MET A 629 5.45 26.37 -28.47
C MET A 629 4.42 27.43 -28.93
N GLY A 630 3.64 28.00 -28.01
CA GLY A 630 2.59 28.98 -28.27
C GLY A 630 3.02 30.38 -27.86
N ALA A 631 3.71 31.06 -28.76
CA ALA A 631 3.24 32.27 -29.43
C ALA A 631 4.44 32.92 -30.11
N GLY A 632 4.47 32.87 -31.44
CA GLY A 632 5.45 33.58 -32.25
C GLY A 632 5.39 35.08 -32.01
N GLY A 633 6.09 35.57 -30.99
CA GLY A 633 6.53 36.94 -30.90
C GLY A 633 7.72 37.10 -31.84
N GLY A 634 7.46 37.33 -33.12
CA GLY A 634 8.46 37.72 -34.10
C GLY A 634 9.04 39.09 -33.73
N GLY A 635 10.02 39.09 -32.81
CA GLY A 635 10.85 40.25 -32.49
C GLY A 635 12.23 40.05 -33.09
N SER A 636 12.38 40.39 -34.37
CA SER A 636 13.72 40.64 -34.93
C SER A 636 14.30 41.87 -34.24
N GLY A 637 15.23 41.66 -33.31
CA GLY A 637 16.00 42.71 -32.65
C GLY A 637 17.48 42.41 -32.78
N SER A 638 18.07 42.87 -33.89
CA SER A 638 19.52 43.03 -34.03
C SER A 638 19.97 44.13 -33.06
N GLY A 639 20.95 43.86 -32.21
CA GLY A 639 21.45 44.84 -31.25
C GLY A 639 22.75 44.39 -30.59
N SER A 640 23.82 45.09 -30.96
CA SER A 640 25.22 44.89 -30.58
C SER A 640 25.57 45.38 -29.15
N SER A 641 26.69 44.87 -28.65
CA SER A 641 27.70 45.55 -27.82
C SER A 641 27.51 45.69 -26.30
N GLU A 642 28.44 45.00 -25.62
CA GLU A 642 29.33 45.41 -24.51
C GLU A 642 28.78 46.08 -23.23
N GLY A 643 29.05 45.37 -22.13
CA GLY A 643 29.64 45.96 -20.92
C GLY A 643 28.67 46.64 -19.95
N SER A 644 28.27 45.92 -18.89
CA SER A 644 28.15 46.55 -17.56
C SER A 644 28.04 45.53 -16.44
N GLU A 645 28.69 45.92 -15.36
CA GLU A 645 28.94 45.18 -14.14
C GLU A 645 27.78 45.38 -13.15
N VAL A 646 27.62 44.40 -12.24
CA VAL A 646 26.91 44.48 -10.96
C VAL A 646 25.38 44.69 -11.01
N SER A 647 24.64 43.65 -10.61
CA SER A 647 23.56 43.77 -9.63
C SER A 647 23.15 42.40 -9.08
N VAL A 648 23.41 42.18 -7.79
CA VAL A 648 22.92 41.04 -6.99
C VAL A 648 21.44 41.29 -6.70
N GLY A 649 20.57 41.02 -7.67
CA GLY A 649 19.11 41.07 -7.54
C GLY A 649 18.52 39.67 -7.48
N GLY A 650 17.63 39.41 -6.51
CA GLY A 650 17.06 38.11 -6.18
C GLY A 650 16.82 37.20 -7.38
N GLY A 651 17.58 36.10 -7.42
CA GLY A 651 17.67 35.21 -8.57
C GLY A 651 16.33 34.65 -8.99
N GLU A 652 15.84 35.10 -10.15
CA GLU A 652 14.98 34.28 -10.97
C GLU A 652 15.69 32.94 -11.13
N ALA A 653 15.14 31.88 -10.53
CA ALA A 653 15.65 30.54 -10.68
C ALA A 653 15.67 30.21 -12.19
N GLY A 654 16.85 30.38 -12.80
CA GLY A 654 17.04 30.20 -14.23
C GLY A 654 16.47 28.86 -14.66
N ARG A 655 15.66 28.86 -15.71
CA ARG A 655 15.08 27.63 -16.26
C ARG A 655 16.22 26.69 -16.63
N VAL A 656 16.39 25.59 -15.91
CA VAL A 656 17.42 24.59 -16.22
C VAL A 656 16.98 23.82 -17.47
N PRO A 657 17.66 23.96 -18.62
CA PRO A 657 17.35 23.15 -19.78
C PRO A 657 17.75 21.72 -19.47
N GLY A 658 16.77 20.83 -19.33
CA GLY A 658 17.08 19.41 -19.10
C GLY A 658 17.77 18.82 -20.33
N GLN A 659 18.85 18.08 -20.12
CA GLN A 659 19.56 17.32 -21.15
C GLN A 659 18.91 15.95 -21.36
N MET A 660 18.65 15.58 -22.61
CA MET A 660 18.18 14.23 -22.94
C MET A 660 19.36 13.27 -23.02
N CYS A 661 19.14 12.00 -22.69
CA CYS A 661 20.16 10.99 -22.97
C CYS A 661 20.47 10.96 -24.48
N SER A 662 21.75 11.15 -24.83
CA SER A 662 22.21 11.15 -26.22
C SER A 662 21.98 9.82 -26.94
N LYS A 663 21.96 8.70 -26.19
CA LYS A 663 21.76 7.36 -26.74
C LYS A 663 20.28 7.06 -26.95
N CYS A 664 19.47 6.98 -25.89
CA CYS A 664 18.08 6.51 -26.00
C CYS A 664 17.07 7.62 -26.32
N LYS A 665 17.38 8.89 -25.98
CA LYS A 665 16.45 10.03 -26.03
C LYS A 665 15.14 9.84 -25.24
N LEU A 666 15.03 8.81 -24.40
CA LEU A 666 13.83 8.50 -23.62
C LEU A 666 13.78 9.23 -22.27
N VAL A 667 14.94 9.48 -21.66
CA VAL A 667 15.04 10.06 -20.32
C VAL A 667 15.71 11.43 -20.38
N ARG A 668 15.36 12.29 -19.42
CA ARG A 668 15.86 13.67 -19.32
C ARG A 668 16.43 13.91 -17.92
N TYR A 669 17.57 14.58 -17.85
CA TYR A 669 18.28 14.91 -16.61
C TYR A 669 18.50 16.41 -16.51
N CYS A 670 18.54 16.96 -15.30
CA CYS A 670 18.88 18.37 -15.12
C CYS A 670 20.39 18.62 -15.08
N SER A 671 21.21 17.57 -14.92
CA SER A 671 22.67 17.66 -14.94
C SER A 671 23.33 16.32 -15.36
N PRO A 672 24.59 16.35 -15.85
CA PRO A 672 25.38 15.14 -16.12
C PRO A 672 25.62 14.29 -14.87
N GLU A 673 25.67 14.92 -13.70
CA GLU A 673 25.82 14.22 -12.43
C GLU A 673 24.61 13.32 -12.13
N HIS A 674 23.39 13.82 -12.34
CA HIS A 674 22.19 13.01 -12.12
C HIS A 674 22.08 11.87 -13.12
N GLN A 675 22.55 12.07 -14.36
CA GLN A 675 22.67 10.98 -15.32
C GLN A 675 23.65 9.91 -14.84
N ARG A 676 24.79 10.28 -14.24
CA ARG A 676 25.76 9.33 -13.69
C ARG A 676 25.17 8.55 -12.50
N LYS A 677 24.46 9.22 -11.59
CA LYS A 677 23.79 8.58 -10.45
C LYS A 677 22.71 7.58 -10.87
N ASP A 678 21.98 7.89 -11.94
CA ASP A 678 20.93 7.03 -12.50
C ASP A 678 21.46 6.00 -13.53
N TRP A 679 22.77 5.99 -13.82
CA TRP A 679 23.28 5.25 -14.99
C TRP A 679 23.18 3.74 -14.84
N ASP A 680 23.39 3.20 -13.64
CA ASP A 680 23.31 1.76 -13.38
C ASP A 680 21.91 1.20 -13.65
N GLU A 681 20.89 2.00 -13.34
CA GLU A 681 19.48 1.74 -13.61
C GLU A 681 19.17 1.93 -15.10
N HIS A 682 19.44 3.12 -15.62
CA HIS A 682 19.10 3.50 -16.97
C HIS A 682 19.80 2.63 -18.02
N ARG A 683 21.05 2.19 -17.82
CA ARG A 683 21.77 1.37 -18.82
C ARG A 683 21.08 0.03 -19.12
N ARG A 684 20.21 -0.46 -18.23
CA ARG A 684 19.38 -1.66 -18.42
C ARG A 684 18.40 -1.48 -19.58
N VAL A 685 17.82 -0.30 -19.70
CA VAL A 685 16.86 0.05 -20.76
C VAL A 685 17.46 0.96 -21.86
N CYS A 686 18.66 1.49 -21.68
CA CYS A 686 19.30 2.41 -22.62
C CYS A 686 19.72 1.73 -23.94
N ALA A 687 18.83 1.77 -24.93
CA ALA A 687 19.08 1.39 -26.31
C ALA A 687 18.95 2.61 -27.23
N LYS A 688 19.71 2.64 -28.32
CA LYS A 688 19.54 3.68 -29.34
C LYS A 688 18.12 3.55 -29.89
N PRO A 689 17.30 4.63 -29.96
CA PRO A 689 16.03 4.53 -30.63
C PRO A 689 16.38 4.16 -32.06
N VAL A 690 15.80 3.08 -32.53
CA VAL A 690 16.01 2.70 -33.91
C VAL A 690 15.16 3.68 -34.71
N VAL A 691 15.86 4.50 -35.51
CA VAL A 691 15.28 5.63 -36.25
C VAL A 691 14.87 5.13 -37.62
#